data_AF-A0A379TLH7-F1
#
_entry.id   AF-A0A379TLH7-F1
#
_cell.length_a   1.000
_cell.length_b   1.000
_cell.length_c   1.000
_cell.angle_alpha   90.00
_cell.angle_beta   90.00
_cell.angle_gamma   90.00
#
_symmetry.space_group_name_H-M   'P 1'
#
loop_
_entity.id
_entity.type
_entity.pdbx_description
1 polymer ?
#
loop_
_entity_poly.entity_id
_entity_poly.type
_entity_poly.pdbx_seq_one_letter_code
_entity_poly.pdbx_strand_id
1 'polypeptide(L)'
;MESLAALYKNHIVTLQERTRDVLARFKLDALLIHSGELFNVFLDDHPYPFKVNPQFKAWVPVTQVPNCWLLVDGVNKPKLWFYLPVDYWHNVEPLPTSFWTEEIEVVALPKADGIGSQLPAARGNIGYIGPAPERALQLDIAANNINPKGVIDYLHYYRAYKTDYELACMREAQKMAVSGHHAAEEAFRSGMSEFDINLAYLTATGHRDTDVPYSNIVALNEHAAVLHYTKLDHQAPSEMRSFLLDAGAEYNGYAADLTRTWSAKNDNDYAQLVKDVNDEQLALIATMKAGISYVDYHIQFHQRIAKLLRKHQIITDMSEEAMVENDLTGPFMPHGIGHPLGLQVHDVAGFMQDDSGTHLAAPSKYPYLRCTRVLQPRMVLTIEPGIYFIESLLAPWREGPFSKHFNWQKIEALKPFGGIRIGRQRGDPRKRRGKHDAGFKTSVMDSWLIPAAPVTVVEEIKKSRFITLLAHTDGVDAAKAFVESVRAEHPDARHHCVAWVAGAPDDSQQLGFSDDGEPAGTAGKPMLAQLMGSGVGEITAVVVRYYGGILLGTGGLVKAYGGGVNQALRQLATQRKTPLTEYTLQCEYGQLAGIEALLGQFAGKIVSSDYQASVRLRGGASFCSCECIFHKTGGF
;
A
#
# COMPACT_ATOMS: atom_id res chain seq x y z
N MET A 1 14.89 5.51 10.38
CA MET A 1 13.42 5.56 10.25
C MET A 1 12.87 5.17 11.62
N GLU A 2 11.89 5.87 12.18
CA GLU A 2 11.28 5.46 13.46
C GLU A 2 10.55 4.12 13.28
N SER A 3 10.55 3.27 14.30
CA SER A 3 9.84 1.98 14.25
C SER A 3 8.32 2.18 14.34
N LEU A 4 7.54 1.24 13.81
CA LEU A 4 6.08 1.30 13.90
C LEU A 4 5.59 1.37 15.36
N ALA A 5 6.28 0.69 16.29
CA ALA A 5 6.03 0.77 17.73
C ALA A 5 6.17 2.20 18.28
N ALA A 6 7.25 2.90 17.91
CA ALA A 6 7.49 4.28 18.35
C ALA A 6 6.42 5.24 17.79
N LEU A 7 6.06 5.08 16.52
CA LEU A 7 4.97 5.85 15.91
C LEU A 7 3.63 5.58 16.60
N TYR A 8 3.35 4.32 16.92
CA TYR A 8 2.11 3.92 17.60
C TYR A 8 2.00 4.50 19.01
N LYS A 9 3.11 4.55 19.77
CA LYS A 9 3.14 5.22 21.07
C LYS A 9 2.70 6.69 20.98
N ASN A 10 3.24 7.43 20.01
CA ASN A 10 2.86 8.84 19.78
C ASN A 10 1.40 8.98 19.32
N HIS A 11 0.90 7.99 18.57
CA HIS A 11 -0.49 7.92 18.18
C HIS A 11 -1.43 7.76 19.38
N ILE A 12 -1.12 6.87 20.32
CA ILE A 12 -1.90 6.70 21.56
C ILE A 12 -1.89 7.96 22.42
N VAL A 13 -0.76 8.65 22.54
CA VAL A 13 -0.70 9.98 23.22
C VAL A 13 -1.69 10.95 22.57
N THR A 14 -1.67 11.07 21.25
CA THR A 14 -2.58 11.97 20.51
C THR A 14 -4.06 11.61 20.74
N LEU A 15 -4.40 10.31 20.71
CA LEU A 15 -5.78 9.87 20.93
C LEU A 15 -6.23 10.10 22.37
N GLN A 16 -5.38 9.87 23.35
CA GLN A 16 -5.67 10.14 24.76
C GLN A 16 -5.89 11.64 25.03
N GLU A 17 -5.09 12.51 24.41
CA GLU A 17 -5.29 13.96 24.48
C GLU A 17 -6.67 14.36 23.94
N ARG A 18 -7.03 13.90 22.74
CA ARG A 18 -8.34 14.14 22.12
C ARG A 18 -9.49 13.60 22.97
N THR A 19 -9.31 12.41 23.56
CA THR A 19 -10.29 11.81 24.47
C THR A 19 -10.50 12.67 25.71
N ARG A 20 -9.43 13.13 26.35
CA ARG A 20 -9.53 13.98 27.55
C ARG A 20 -10.29 15.28 27.24
N ASP A 21 -10.00 15.90 26.11
CA ASP A 21 -10.65 17.14 25.68
C ASP A 21 -12.16 16.95 25.44
N VAL A 22 -12.53 15.88 24.73
CA VAL A 22 -13.95 15.60 24.43
C VAL A 22 -14.72 15.18 25.68
N LEU A 23 -14.13 14.38 26.56
CA LEU A 23 -14.74 13.98 27.82
C LEU A 23 -15.01 15.20 28.71
N ALA A 24 -14.03 16.10 28.85
CA ALA A 24 -14.20 17.35 29.60
C ALA A 24 -15.31 18.23 29.00
N ARG A 25 -15.37 18.35 27.67
CA ARG A 25 -16.38 19.15 26.95
C ARG A 25 -17.81 18.65 27.19
N PHE A 26 -18.01 17.32 27.22
CA PHE A 26 -19.33 16.70 27.34
C PHE A 26 -19.64 16.15 28.74
N LYS A 27 -18.78 16.41 29.73
CA LYS A 27 -18.94 15.97 31.13
C LYS A 27 -19.10 14.45 31.25
N LEU A 28 -18.28 13.73 30.50
CA LEU A 28 -18.21 12.27 30.53
C LEU A 28 -16.97 11.83 31.29
N ASP A 29 -17.04 10.67 31.93
CA ASP A 29 -15.92 10.13 32.72
C ASP A 29 -14.99 9.25 31.86
N ALA A 30 -15.55 8.55 30.87
CA ALA A 30 -14.81 7.69 29.94
C ALA A 30 -15.64 7.40 28.68
N LEU A 31 -14.98 6.91 27.63
CA LEU A 31 -15.63 6.31 26.46
C LEU A 31 -15.47 4.80 26.50
N LEU A 32 -16.58 4.07 26.31
CA LEU A 32 -16.62 2.64 26.07
C LEU A 32 -16.86 2.39 24.58
N ILE A 33 -15.81 1.99 23.87
CA ILE A 33 -15.79 1.80 22.43
C ILE A 33 -15.92 0.30 22.11
N HIS A 34 -16.97 -0.08 21.40
CA HIS A 34 -17.29 -1.47 21.08
C HIS A 34 -16.82 -1.83 19.66
N SER A 35 -16.14 -2.97 19.47
CA SER A 35 -15.67 -3.41 18.15
C SER A 35 -16.82 -3.80 17.21
N GLY A 36 -17.96 -4.24 17.77
CA GLY A 36 -19.14 -4.68 17.03
C GLY A 36 -19.44 -6.17 17.23
N GLU A 37 -20.54 -6.64 16.64
CA GLU A 37 -21.04 -8.01 16.79
C GLU A 37 -21.20 -8.67 15.42
N LEU A 38 -21.34 -10.00 15.40
CA LEU A 38 -21.72 -10.73 14.19
C LEU A 38 -23.22 -10.53 13.95
N PHE A 39 -23.59 -10.32 12.69
CA PHE A 39 -24.98 -10.26 12.25
C PHE A 39 -25.29 -11.50 11.42
N ASN A 40 -26.26 -12.29 11.87
CA ASN A 40 -26.70 -13.47 11.14
C ASN A 40 -27.58 -13.12 9.95
N VAL A 41 -27.48 -13.94 8.90
CA VAL A 41 -28.42 -13.92 7.79
C VAL A 41 -29.83 -14.24 8.32
N PHE A 42 -30.84 -13.57 7.77
CA PHE A 42 -32.21 -13.67 8.25
C PHE A 42 -32.70 -15.13 8.26
N LEU A 43 -33.08 -15.62 9.46
CA LEU A 43 -33.51 -17.00 9.71
C LEU A 43 -32.44 -18.08 9.44
N ASP A 44 -31.17 -17.71 9.49
CA ASP A 44 -30.03 -18.60 9.31
C ASP A 44 -29.07 -18.54 10.52
N ASP A 45 -28.21 -19.54 10.66
CA ASP A 45 -27.14 -19.58 11.68
C ASP A 45 -25.78 -19.07 11.14
N HIS A 46 -25.72 -18.70 9.87
CA HIS A 46 -24.54 -18.14 9.21
C HIS A 46 -24.44 -16.60 9.35
N PRO A 47 -23.28 -16.03 9.73
CA PRO A 47 -23.09 -14.59 9.82
C PRO A 47 -22.66 -13.95 8.49
N TYR A 48 -23.02 -12.68 8.30
CA TYR A 48 -22.34 -11.81 7.33
C TYR A 48 -20.86 -11.62 7.71
N PRO A 49 -19.98 -11.29 6.75
CA PRO A 49 -18.61 -10.92 7.06
C PRO A 49 -18.55 -9.79 8.08
N PHE A 50 -17.80 -9.99 9.16
CA PHE A 50 -17.64 -9.00 10.22
C PHE A 50 -16.96 -7.74 9.70
N LYS A 51 -17.47 -6.57 10.11
CA LYS A 51 -16.84 -5.27 9.86
C LYS A 51 -16.72 -4.52 11.18
N VAL A 52 -15.47 -4.31 11.60
CA VAL A 52 -15.15 -3.63 12.85
C VAL A 52 -15.62 -2.17 12.84
N ASN A 53 -16.10 -1.69 13.99
CA ASN A 53 -16.38 -0.29 14.24
C ASN A 53 -15.13 0.58 13.95
N PRO A 54 -15.20 1.57 13.03
CA PRO A 54 -14.08 2.46 12.72
C PRO A 54 -13.53 3.23 13.93
N GLN A 55 -14.36 3.54 14.92
CA GLN A 55 -13.90 4.20 16.15
C GLN A 55 -13.09 3.27 17.04
N PHE A 56 -13.34 1.96 16.99
CA PHE A 56 -12.56 0.96 17.71
C PHE A 56 -11.21 0.74 17.03
N LYS A 57 -11.21 0.47 15.72
CA LYS A 57 -9.95 0.27 14.97
C LYS A 57 -9.10 1.53 14.81
N ALA A 58 -9.62 2.70 15.21
CA ALA A 58 -8.82 3.91 15.34
C ALA A 58 -7.76 3.81 16.43
N TRP A 59 -7.96 2.96 17.45
CA TRP A 59 -7.05 2.81 18.57
C TRP A 59 -6.15 1.58 18.45
N VAL A 60 -6.73 0.46 18.03
CA VAL A 60 -6.05 -0.83 18.03
C VAL A 60 -6.17 -1.49 16.65
N PRO A 61 -5.10 -2.12 16.11
CA PRO A 61 -5.12 -2.76 14.80
C PRO A 61 -5.80 -4.15 14.86
N VAL A 62 -6.96 -4.23 15.50
CA VAL A 62 -7.77 -5.45 15.63
C VAL A 62 -9.01 -5.27 14.77
N THR A 63 -9.00 -5.87 13.58
CA THR A 63 -10.05 -5.64 12.56
C THR A 63 -11.00 -6.81 12.34
N GLN A 64 -10.65 -8.00 12.84
CA GLN A 64 -11.35 -9.25 12.55
C GLN A 64 -12.04 -9.87 13.78
N VAL A 65 -11.89 -9.27 14.97
CA VAL A 65 -12.40 -9.86 16.22
C VAL A 65 -13.62 -9.09 16.74
N PRO A 66 -14.82 -9.69 16.72
CA PRO A 66 -16.03 -9.08 17.27
C PRO A 66 -16.00 -9.10 18.81
N ASN A 67 -16.98 -8.46 19.44
CA ASN A 67 -17.23 -8.47 20.87
C ASN A 67 -16.05 -7.98 21.73
N CYS A 68 -15.14 -7.20 21.17
CA CYS A 68 -14.07 -6.55 21.90
C CYS A 68 -14.52 -5.19 22.42
N TRP A 69 -14.01 -4.79 23.58
CA TRP A 69 -14.41 -3.56 24.25
C TRP A 69 -13.18 -2.77 24.67
N LEU A 70 -13.14 -1.49 24.33
CA LEU A 70 -12.05 -0.59 24.68
C LEU A 70 -12.58 0.52 25.59
N LEU A 71 -12.02 0.65 26.79
CA LEU A 71 -12.29 1.77 27.70
C LEU A 71 -11.13 2.77 27.64
N VAL A 72 -11.47 4.03 27.39
CA VAL A 72 -10.52 5.14 27.34
C VAL A 72 -11.04 6.33 28.15
N ASP A 73 -10.17 6.94 28.93
CA ASP A 73 -10.47 8.12 29.76
C ASP A 73 -9.52 9.30 29.48
N GLY A 74 -8.55 9.12 28.57
CA GLY A 74 -7.56 10.15 28.23
C GLY A 74 -6.47 10.38 29.29
N VAL A 75 -6.41 9.53 30.34
CA VAL A 75 -5.44 9.62 31.43
C VAL A 75 -4.78 8.27 31.69
N ASN A 76 -5.56 7.25 32.02
CA ASN A 76 -5.06 5.91 32.28
C ASN A 76 -4.78 5.17 30.98
N LYS A 77 -3.89 4.17 31.06
CA LYS A 77 -3.60 3.29 29.93
C LYS A 77 -4.92 2.70 29.39
N PRO A 78 -5.21 2.80 28.08
CA PRO A 78 -6.43 2.23 27.50
C PRO A 78 -6.58 0.75 27.83
N LYS A 79 -7.78 0.34 28.24
CA LYS A 79 -8.05 -1.05 28.61
C LYS A 79 -8.90 -1.74 27.56
N LEU A 80 -8.35 -2.80 26.98
CA LEU A 80 -8.98 -3.63 25.96
C LEU A 80 -9.40 -4.97 26.56
N TRP A 81 -10.70 -5.23 26.60
CA TRP A 81 -11.22 -6.58 26.76
C TRP A 81 -11.29 -7.24 25.39
N PHE A 82 -10.35 -8.14 25.12
CA PHE A 82 -10.21 -8.85 23.86
C PHE A 82 -11.05 -10.14 23.91
N TYR A 83 -12.02 -10.27 23.00
CA TYR A 83 -12.87 -11.45 22.95
C TYR A 83 -12.04 -12.69 22.61
N LEU A 84 -12.03 -13.63 23.54
CA LEU A 84 -11.20 -14.82 23.50
C LEU A 84 -12.01 -16.01 24.05
N PRO A 85 -12.98 -16.52 23.29
CA PRO A 85 -13.81 -17.62 23.74
C PRO A 85 -12.96 -18.87 23.99
N VAL A 86 -13.37 -19.69 24.94
CA VAL A 86 -12.82 -21.04 25.11
C VAL A 86 -13.79 -22.01 24.48
N ASP A 87 -13.54 -22.37 23.23
CA ASP A 87 -14.36 -23.32 22.49
C ASP A 87 -13.51 -24.26 21.63
N TYR A 88 -14.10 -25.37 21.21
CA TYR A 88 -13.47 -26.37 20.34
C TYR A 88 -13.93 -26.26 18.88
N TRP A 89 -14.82 -25.31 18.57
CA TRP A 89 -15.41 -25.13 17.24
C TRP A 89 -14.58 -24.17 16.38
N HIS A 90 -13.89 -23.22 17.01
CA HIS A 90 -13.12 -22.17 16.38
C HIS A 90 -11.65 -22.29 16.74
N ASN A 91 -10.79 -21.91 15.80
CA ASN A 91 -9.38 -21.69 16.10
C ASN A 91 -9.25 -20.35 16.85
N VAL A 92 -8.85 -20.38 18.11
CA VAL A 92 -8.74 -19.20 18.96
C VAL A 92 -7.25 -18.88 19.14
N GLU A 93 -6.80 -17.80 18.50
CA GLU A 93 -5.43 -17.30 18.68
C GLU A 93 -5.22 -16.80 20.11
N PRO A 94 -4.02 -16.96 20.70
CA PRO A 94 -3.73 -16.41 22.03
C PRO A 94 -3.90 -14.88 22.06
N LEU A 95 -3.92 -14.32 23.27
CA LEU A 95 -3.87 -12.86 23.42
C LEU A 95 -2.74 -12.27 22.57
N PRO A 96 -2.99 -11.16 21.85
CA PRO A 96 -2.01 -10.59 20.96
C PRO A 96 -0.75 -10.20 21.73
N THR A 97 0.41 -10.48 21.13
CA THR A 97 1.73 -10.01 21.59
C THR A 97 2.41 -9.31 20.42
N SER A 98 2.19 -8.01 20.29
CA SER A 98 2.57 -7.24 19.10
C SER A 98 3.05 -5.84 19.47
N PHE A 99 3.49 -5.06 18.49
CA PHE A 99 4.07 -3.73 18.68
C PHE A 99 3.17 -2.75 19.44
N TRP A 100 1.86 -2.96 19.42
CA TRP A 100 0.86 -2.09 20.03
C TRP A 100 0.45 -2.48 21.46
N THR A 101 0.76 -3.72 21.88
CA THR A 101 0.24 -4.26 23.15
C THR A 101 0.96 -3.70 24.38
N GLU A 102 2.10 -3.04 24.20
CA GLU A 102 2.77 -2.31 25.29
C GLU A 102 2.02 -1.04 25.71
N GLU A 103 1.24 -0.44 24.81
CA GLU A 103 0.51 0.82 25.06
C GLU A 103 -0.96 0.60 25.44
N ILE A 104 -1.45 -0.65 25.34
CA ILE A 104 -2.83 -1.05 25.71
C ILE A 104 -2.79 -2.11 26.83
N GLU A 105 -3.64 -2.01 27.83
CA GLU A 105 -3.86 -3.11 28.80
C GLU A 105 -4.83 -4.12 28.17
N VAL A 106 -4.32 -5.27 27.73
CA VAL A 106 -5.13 -6.30 27.08
C VAL A 106 -5.53 -7.38 28.08
N VAL A 107 -6.83 -7.62 28.21
CA VAL A 107 -7.42 -8.63 29.11
C VAL A 107 -8.32 -9.55 28.29
N ALA A 108 -8.24 -10.86 28.51
CA ALA A 108 -9.12 -11.82 27.86
C ALA A 108 -10.58 -11.68 28.34
N LEU A 109 -11.51 -11.72 27.38
CA LEU A 109 -12.95 -11.77 27.63
C LEU A 109 -13.51 -13.10 27.10
N PRO A 110 -13.75 -14.08 27.97
CA PRO A 110 -14.12 -15.44 27.55
C PRO A 110 -15.55 -15.56 27.05
N LYS A 111 -16.42 -14.60 27.40
CA LYS A 111 -17.83 -14.60 26.98
C LYS A 111 -18.20 -13.22 26.43
N ALA A 112 -18.85 -13.19 25.28
CA ALA A 112 -19.32 -11.96 24.65
C ALA A 112 -20.26 -11.16 25.58
N ASP A 113 -21.03 -11.86 26.41
CA ASP A 113 -21.95 -11.24 27.36
C ASP A 113 -21.26 -10.73 28.65
N GLY A 114 -20.01 -11.13 28.90
CA GLY A 114 -19.33 -10.99 30.19
C GLY A 114 -18.85 -9.58 30.56
N ILE A 115 -18.85 -8.65 29.61
CA ILE A 115 -18.31 -7.29 29.80
C ILE A 115 -18.97 -6.55 30.98
N GLY A 116 -20.27 -6.79 31.23
CA GLY A 116 -21.02 -6.08 32.28
C GLY A 116 -20.43 -6.23 33.68
N SER A 117 -19.79 -7.37 33.97
CA SER A 117 -19.12 -7.63 35.26
C SER A 117 -17.73 -7.01 35.39
N GLN A 118 -17.16 -6.54 34.28
CA GLN A 118 -15.82 -5.94 34.21
C GLN A 118 -15.86 -4.40 34.29
N LEU A 119 -17.03 -3.81 34.05
CA LEU A 119 -17.22 -2.37 34.06
C LEU A 119 -17.44 -1.84 35.49
N PRO A 120 -17.08 -0.57 35.77
CA PRO A 120 -17.40 0.07 37.05
C PRO A 120 -18.92 0.10 37.32
N ALA A 121 -19.30 -0.04 38.60
CA ALA A 121 -20.70 0.04 39.02
C ALA A 121 -21.32 1.42 38.75
N ALA A 122 -20.53 2.49 38.92
CA ALA A 122 -20.91 3.84 38.52
C ALA A 122 -20.56 4.07 37.04
N ARG A 123 -21.58 3.98 36.17
CA ARG A 123 -21.42 4.10 34.70
C ARG A 123 -22.34 5.14 34.05
N GLY A 124 -23.00 5.98 34.86
CA GLY A 124 -23.97 6.97 34.38
C GLY A 124 -23.39 8.02 33.42
N ASN A 125 -22.09 8.34 33.51
CA ASN A 125 -21.40 9.30 32.64
C ASN A 125 -20.42 8.64 31.67
N ILE A 126 -20.54 7.34 31.42
CA ILE A 126 -19.73 6.68 30.37
C ILE A 126 -20.42 6.89 29.02
N GLY A 127 -19.68 7.42 28.05
CA GLY A 127 -20.13 7.51 26.65
C GLY A 127 -19.92 6.19 25.91
N TYR A 128 -20.97 5.59 25.38
CA TYR A 128 -20.85 4.42 24.51
C TYR A 128 -20.61 4.84 23.06
N ILE A 129 -19.65 4.20 22.39
CA ILE A 129 -19.37 4.39 20.97
C ILE A 129 -19.39 3.02 20.28
N GLY A 130 -20.43 2.74 19.49
CA GLY A 130 -20.54 1.47 18.79
C GLY A 130 -21.87 1.20 18.10
N PRO A 131 -21.97 0.08 17.37
CA PRO A 131 -23.11 -0.24 16.52
C PRO A 131 -24.29 -0.91 17.26
N ALA A 132 -24.15 -1.26 18.54
CA ALA A 132 -25.12 -2.04 19.30
C ALA A 132 -25.74 -1.20 20.44
N PRO A 133 -26.65 -0.26 20.16
CA PRO A 133 -27.25 0.62 21.16
C PRO A 133 -28.06 -0.15 22.22
N GLU A 134 -28.76 -1.22 21.82
CA GLU A 134 -29.52 -2.07 22.75
C GLU A 134 -28.60 -2.76 23.75
N ARG A 135 -27.43 -3.23 23.30
CA ARG A 135 -26.38 -3.79 24.14
C ARG A 135 -25.87 -2.76 25.15
N ALA A 136 -25.70 -1.50 24.73
CA ALA A 136 -25.30 -0.42 25.63
C ALA A 136 -26.38 -0.13 26.69
N LEU A 137 -27.66 -0.14 26.32
CA LEU A 137 -28.77 0.03 27.27
C LEU A 137 -28.83 -1.10 28.30
N GLN A 138 -28.60 -2.36 27.89
CA GLN A 138 -28.50 -3.51 28.79
C GLN A 138 -27.33 -3.42 29.77
N LEU A 139 -26.33 -2.60 29.46
CA LEU A 139 -25.20 -2.29 30.34
C LEU A 139 -25.46 -1.05 31.21
N ASP A 140 -26.71 -0.60 31.33
CA ASP A 140 -27.14 0.61 32.06
C ASP A 140 -26.45 1.91 31.60
N ILE A 141 -26.03 1.98 30.34
CA ILE A 141 -25.53 3.23 29.75
C ILE A 141 -26.72 4.12 29.41
N ALA A 142 -26.69 5.37 29.88
CA ALA A 142 -27.78 6.32 29.66
C ALA A 142 -27.99 6.56 28.15
N ALA A 143 -29.25 6.62 27.71
CA ALA A 143 -29.59 6.72 26.29
C ALA A 143 -28.97 7.95 25.58
N ASN A 144 -28.85 9.07 26.28
CA ASN A 144 -28.19 10.28 25.78
C ASN A 144 -26.65 10.16 25.67
N ASN A 145 -26.07 9.14 26.31
CA ASN A 145 -24.65 8.83 26.26
C ASN A 145 -24.30 7.74 25.22
N ILE A 146 -25.29 7.24 24.48
CA ILE A 146 -25.09 6.29 23.38
C ILE A 146 -24.83 7.06 22.09
N ASN A 147 -23.63 6.89 21.52
CA ASN A 147 -23.13 7.60 20.34
C ASN A 147 -23.43 9.11 20.37
N PRO A 148 -23.01 9.86 21.43
CA PRO A 148 -23.40 11.25 21.59
C PRO A 148 -22.90 12.08 20.42
N LYS A 149 -23.82 12.78 19.71
CA LYS A 149 -23.51 13.46 18.45
C LYS A 149 -22.28 14.37 18.57
N GLY A 150 -22.20 15.19 19.61
CA GLY A 150 -21.07 16.11 19.80
C GLY A 150 -19.73 15.41 20.05
N VAL A 151 -19.73 14.23 20.69
CA VAL A 151 -18.52 13.40 20.85
C VAL A 151 -18.11 12.82 19.49
N ILE A 152 -19.08 12.28 18.74
CA ILE A 152 -18.85 11.70 17.41
C ILE A 152 -18.30 12.76 16.44
N ASP A 153 -18.90 13.95 16.41
CA ASP A 153 -18.46 15.05 15.56
C ASP A 153 -17.03 15.48 15.87
N TYR A 154 -16.69 15.62 17.15
CA TYR A 154 -15.34 15.96 17.60
C TYR A 154 -14.32 14.90 17.14
N LEU A 155 -14.59 13.62 17.43
CA LEU A 155 -13.70 12.52 17.04
C LEU A 155 -13.55 12.44 15.51
N HIS A 156 -14.64 12.57 14.76
CA HIS A 156 -14.63 12.59 13.29
C HIS A 156 -13.86 13.78 12.73
N TYR A 157 -14.01 14.97 13.30
CA TYR A 157 -13.27 16.14 12.84
C TYR A 157 -11.75 15.92 12.95
N TYR A 158 -11.29 15.37 14.08
CA TYR A 158 -9.87 15.13 14.32
C TYR A 158 -9.31 13.89 13.60
N ARG A 159 -10.15 12.93 13.19
CA ARG A 159 -9.76 11.84 12.28
C ARG A 159 -9.26 12.33 10.92
N ALA A 160 -9.62 13.54 10.51
CA ALA A 160 -9.10 14.13 9.28
C ALA A 160 -7.59 14.37 9.33
N TYR A 161 -7.00 14.55 10.53
CA TYR A 161 -5.57 14.81 10.73
C TYR A 161 -4.87 13.55 11.20
N LYS A 162 -4.29 12.82 10.24
CA LYS A 162 -3.64 11.52 10.45
C LYS A 162 -2.40 11.72 11.30
N THR A 163 -2.13 10.90 12.30
CA THR A 163 -0.85 10.81 13.03
C THR A 163 0.23 10.12 12.18
N ASP A 164 1.49 10.10 12.60
CA ASP A 164 2.57 9.52 11.79
C ASP A 164 2.47 7.99 11.69
N TYR A 165 1.90 7.33 12.71
CA TYR A 165 1.49 5.92 12.64
C TYR A 165 0.46 5.69 11.53
N GLU A 166 -0.58 6.50 11.48
CA GLU A 166 -1.64 6.37 10.48
C GLU A 166 -1.10 6.58 9.07
N LEU A 167 -0.25 7.58 8.88
CA LEU A 167 0.44 7.81 7.61
C LEU A 167 1.37 6.66 7.23
N ALA A 168 2.01 5.98 8.19
CA ALA A 168 2.79 4.78 7.93
C ALA A 168 1.89 3.62 7.48
N CYS A 169 0.79 3.36 8.19
CA CYS A 169 -0.17 2.31 7.82
C CYS A 169 -0.77 2.53 6.44
N MET A 170 -1.15 3.76 6.10
CA MET A 170 -1.68 4.09 4.77
C MET A 170 -0.66 3.88 3.65
N ARG A 171 0.64 4.13 3.91
CA ARG A 171 1.71 3.86 2.93
C ARG A 171 1.88 2.35 2.71
N GLU A 172 1.80 1.54 3.76
CA GLU A 172 1.84 0.08 3.62
C GLU A 172 0.61 -0.45 2.87
N ALA A 173 -0.59 0.03 3.20
CA ALA A 173 -1.80 -0.31 2.43
C ALA A 173 -1.65 0.07 0.95
N GLN A 174 -1.09 1.25 0.66
CA GLN A 174 -0.82 1.68 -0.71
C GLN A 174 0.21 0.79 -1.41
N LYS A 175 1.28 0.38 -0.73
CA LYS A 175 2.30 -0.53 -1.27
C LYS A 175 1.69 -1.87 -1.67
N MET A 176 0.82 -2.43 -0.81
CA MET A 176 0.09 -3.66 -1.10
C MET A 176 -0.82 -3.48 -2.33
N ALA A 177 -1.64 -2.42 -2.35
CA ALA A 177 -2.53 -2.14 -3.47
C ALA A 177 -1.77 -1.96 -4.79
N VAL A 178 -0.62 -1.28 -4.79
CA VAL A 178 0.23 -1.13 -6.00
C VAL A 178 0.69 -2.49 -6.54
N SER A 179 1.07 -3.44 -5.67
CA SER A 179 1.40 -4.81 -6.08
C SER A 179 0.22 -5.49 -6.76
N GLY A 180 -0.98 -5.35 -6.17
CA GLY A 180 -2.22 -5.84 -6.78
C GLY A 180 -2.52 -5.23 -8.15
N HIS A 181 -2.38 -3.91 -8.28
CA HIS A 181 -2.57 -3.20 -9.55
C HIS A 181 -1.61 -3.67 -10.64
N HIS A 182 -0.36 -3.99 -10.30
CA HIS A 182 0.60 -4.56 -11.26
C HIS A 182 0.20 -5.96 -11.72
N ALA A 183 -0.18 -6.84 -10.79
CA ALA A 183 -0.63 -8.19 -11.12
C ALA A 183 -1.92 -8.18 -11.98
N ALA A 184 -2.83 -7.27 -11.66
CA ALA A 184 -4.06 -7.08 -12.42
C ALA A 184 -3.80 -6.53 -13.83
N GLU A 185 -2.87 -5.58 -13.98
CA GLU A 185 -2.44 -5.12 -15.31
C GLU A 185 -1.84 -6.28 -16.11
N GLU A 186 -0.95 -7.08 -15.53
CA GLU A 186 -0.35 -8.23 -16.21
C GLU A 186 -1.41 -9.26 -16.66
N ALA A 187 -2.39 -9.56 -15.80
CA ALA A 187 -3.53 -10.42 -16.12
C ALA A 187 -4.35 -9.85 -17.28
N PHE A 188 -4.65 -8.54 -17.27
CA PHE A 188 -5.30 -7.85 -18.38
C PHE A 188 -4.51 -7.97 -19.69
N ARG A 189 -3.18 -7.74 -19.66
CA ARG A 189 -2.31 -7.88 -20.84
C ARG A 189 -2.26 -9.30 -21.37
N SER A 190 -2.53 -10.28 -20.51
CA SER A 190 -2.61 -11.70 -20.85
C SER A 190 -3.99 -12.13 -21.39
N GLY A 191 -4.94 -11.20 -21.53
CA GLY A 191 -6.28 -11.48 -22.07
C GLY A 191 -7.21 -12.20 -21.09
N MET A 192 -6.98 -12.06 -19.78
CA MET A 192 -7.78 -12.71 -18.75
C MET A 192 -9.15 -12.03 -18.57
N SER A 193 -10.11 -12.78 -18.03
CA SER A 193 -11.46 -12.28 -17.71
C SER A 193 -11.45 -11.34 -16.50
N GLU A 194 -12.53 -10.58 -16.27
CA GLU A 194 -12.64 -9.71 -15.09
C GLU A 194 -12.52 -10.51 -13.78
N PHE A 195 -13.11 -11.71 -13.74
CA PHE A 195 -13.00 -12.61 -12.59
C PHE A 195 -11.55 -13.03 -12.32
N ASP A 196 -10.83 -13.44 -13.36
CA ASP A 196 -9.43 -13.89 -13.24
C ASP A 196 -8.49 -12.73 -12.87
N ILE A 197 -8.74 -11.53 -13.41
CA ILE A 197 -8.00 -10.31 -13.05
C ILE A 197 -8.22 -9.97 -11.57
N ASN A 198 -9.46 -10.06 -11.06
CA ASN A 198 -9.72 -9.86 -9.64
C ASN A 198 -8.98 -10.90 -8.78
N LEU A 199 -8.95 -12.16 -9.20
CA LEU A 199 -8.21 -13.21 -8.48
C LEU A 199 -6.70 -12.94 -8.45
N ALA A 200 -6.12 -12.46 -9.55
CA ALA A 200 -4.72 -12.05 -9.62
C ALA A 200 -4.42 -10.90 -8.64
N TYR A 201 -5.30 -9.89 -8.60
CA TYR A 201 -5.21 -8.78 -7.64
C TYR A 201 -5.24 -9.28 -6.18
N LEU A 202 -6.24 -10.09 -5.84
CA LEU A 202 -6.42 -10.62 -4.48
C LEU A 202 -5.22 -11.50 -4.05
N THR A 203 -4.71 -12.33 -4.97
CA THR A 203 -3.53 -13.16 -4.72
C THR A 203 -2.30 -12.31 -4.43
N ALA A 204 -2.04 -11.29 -5.26
CA ALA A 204 -0.87 -10.42 -5.11
C ALA A 204 -0.92 -9.52 -3.87
N THR A 205 -2.13 -9.19 -3.39
CA THR A 205 -2.33 -8.40 -2.17
C THR A 205 -2.46 -9.25 -0.91
N GLY A 206 -2.61 -10.57 -1.03
CA GLY A 206 -2.88 -11.47 0.10
C GLY A 206 -4.24 -11.23 0.76
N HIS A 207 -5.20 -10.66 0.04
CA HIS A 207 -6.54 -10.36 0.55
C HIS A 207 -7.57 -11.39 0.06
N ARG A 208 -8.64 -11.56 0.84
CA ARG A 208 -9.90 -12.15 0.36
C ARG A 208 -10.80 -11.04 -0.17
N ASP A 209 -11.75 -11.42 -1.02
CA ASP A 209 -12.76 -10.50 -1.56
C ASP A 209 -13.66 -9.89 -0.46
N THR A 210 -13.71 -10.52 0.72
CA THR A 210 -14.42 -10.01 1.90
C THR A 210 -13.61 -9.03 2.73
N ASP A 211 -12.29 -8.99 2.55
CA ASP A 211 -11.35 -8.29 3.43
C ASP A 211 -10.79 -7.02 2.81
N VAL A 212 -10.96 -6.84 1.50
CA VAL A 212 -10.67 -5.58 0.82
C VAL A 212 -11.49 -4.43 1.43
N PRO A 213 -10.95 -3.19 1.41
CA PRO A 213 -11.60 -2.04 2.05
C PRO A 213 -12.93 -1.65 1.38
N TYR A 214 -13.09 -2.01 0.10
CA TYR A 214 -14.31 -1.90 -0.71
C TYR A 214 -14.25 -2.97 -1.80
N SER A 215 -15.42 -3.36 -2.34
CA SER A 215 -15.46 -4.30 -3.46
C SER A 215 -14.73 -3.72 -4.67
N ASN A 216 -13.78 -4.47 -5.20
CA ASN A 216 -13.00 -4.04 -6.36
C ASN A 216 -13.91 -3.83 -7.57
N ILE A 217 -13.65 -2.77 -8.34
CA ILE A 217 -14.21 -2.56 -9.66
C ILE A 217 -13.19 -3.06 -10.67
N VAL A 218 -13.49 -4.17 -11.33
CA VAL A 218 -12.64 -4.76 -12.37
C VAL A 218 -13.43 -4.76 -13.66
N ALA A 219 -13.20 -3.74 -14.50
CA ALA A 219 -14.07 -3.45 -15.63
C ALA A 219 -13.30 -3.47 -16.95
N LEU A 220 -13.74 -4.31 -17.88
CA LEU A 220 -13.23 -4.35 -19.25
C LEU A 220 -14.15 -3.60 -20.21
N ASN A 221 -13.58 -2.90 -21.18
CA ASN A 221 -14.29 -2.24 -22.28
C ASN A 221 -15.44 -1.33 -21.79
N GLU A 222 -16.67 -1.53 -22.29
CA GLU A 222 -17.86 -0.74 -21.97
C GLU A 222 -18.18 -0.72 -20.46
N HIS A 223 -17.80 -1.76 -19.71
CA HIS A 223 -18.03 -1.82 -18.27
C HIS A 223 -17.30 -0.71 -17.52
N ALA A 224 -16.22 -0.15 -18.09
CA ALA A 224 -15.50 0.99 -17.50
C ALA A 224 -16.35 2.28 -17.45
N ALA A 225 -17.51 2.33 -18.13
CA ALA A 225 -18.48 3.41 -17.99
C ALA A 225 -19.39 3.25 -16.74
N VAL A 226 -19.46 2.07 -16.13
CA VAL A 226 -20.33 1.79 -15.00
C VAL A 226 -19.58 2.12 -13.70
N LEU A 227 -19.89 3.28 -13.11
CA LEU A 227 -19.13 3.85 -11.98
C LEU A 227 -19.05 2.94 -10.74
N HIS A 228 -20.12 2.17 -10.48
CA HIS A 228 -20.19 1.15 -9.42
C HIS A 228 -20.38 -0.23 -10.06
N TYR A 229 -19.48 -0.61 -10.97
CA TYR A 229 -19.50 -1.94 -11.56
C TYR A 229 -19.05 -2.99 -10.54
N THR A 230 -19.92 -3.93 -10.20
CA THR A 230 -19.68 -4.95 -9.15
C THR A 230 -19.66 -6.38 -9.67
N LYS A 231 -20.03 -6.58 -10.94
CA LYS A 231 -20.00 -7.90 -11.57
C LYS A 231 -18.55 -8.23 -11.95
N LEU A 232 -18.25 -9.52 -12.04
CA LEU A 232 -17.00 -10.04 -12.59
C LEU A 232 -17.37 -11.05 -13.67
N ASP A 233 -17.24 -10.67 -14.93
CA ASP A 233 -17.44 -11.62 -16.02
C ASP A 233 -16.35 -12.70 -16.02
N HIS A 234 -16.78 -13.96 -16.05
CA HIS A 234 -15.91 -15.13 -16.11
C HIS A 234 -15.38 -15.41 -17.54
N GLN A 235 -15.93 -14.74 -18.54
CA GLN A 235 -15.48 -14.86 -19.93
C GLN A 235 -14.83 -13.55 -20.33
N ALA A 236 -13.62 -13.63 -20.88
CA ALA A 236 -12.97 -12.47 -21.48
C ALA A 236 -13.77 -12.00 -22.72
N PRO A 237 -13.84 -10.70 -22.99
CA PRO A 237 -14.50 -10.20 -24.19
C PRO A 237 -13.77 -10.67 -25.45
N SER A 238 -14.50 -10.75 -26.57
CA SER A 238 -13.93 -11.17 -27.86
C SER A 238 -12.84 -10.22 -28.38
N GLU A 239 -12.87 -8.95 -27.99
CA GLU A 239 -11.84 -7.96 -28.25
C GLU A 239 -11.51 -7.20 -26.97
N MET A 240 -10.25 -7.17 -26.56
CA MET A 240 -9.76 -6.37 -25.44
C MET A 240 -9.47 -4.94 -25.92
N ARG A 241 -10.21 -3.95 -25.41
CA ARG A 241 -10.06 -2.53 -25.76
C ARG A 241 -9.48 -1.71 -24.61
N SER A 242 -10.09 -1.79 -23.44
CA SER A 242 -9.71 -1.03 -22.24
C SER A 242 -9.88 -1.85 -20.97
N PHE A 243 -9.21 -1.41 -19.91
CA PHE A 243 -9.33 -1.94 -18.57
C PHE A 243 -9.31 -0.79 -17.57
N LEU A 244 -10.32 -0.74 -16.70
CA LEU A 244 -10.38 0.13 -15.55
C LEU A 244 -10.39 -0.74 -14.30
N LEU A 245 -9.43 -0.49 -13.41
CA LEU A 245 -9.34 -1.11 -12.10
C LEU A 245 -9.50 -0.04 -11.03
N ASP A 246 -10.51 -0.18 -10.19
CA ASP A 246 -10.60 0.51 -8.92
C ASP A 246 -10.48 -0.52 -7.79
N ALA A 247 -9.34 -0.52 -7.11
CA ALA A 247 -9.07 -1.54 -6.12
C ALA A 247 -8.12 -1.02 -5.05
N GLY A 248 -8.41 -1.46 -3.82
CA GLY A 248 -7.72 -1.05 -2.61
C GLY A 248 -7.10 -2.21 -1.85
N ALA A 249 -6.43 -1.89 -0.74
CA ALA A 249 -5.95 -2.87 0.23
C ALA A 249 -6.07 -2.27 1.64
N GLU A 250 -6.13 -3.11 2.66
CA GLU A 250 -6.16 -2.67 4.07
C GLU A 250 -4.86 -3.07 4.77
N TYR A 251 -4.30 -2.16 5.56
CA TYR A 251 -3.23 -2.46 6.50
C TYR A 251 -3.54 -1.86 7.88
N ASN A 252 -3.62 -2.71 8.91
CA ASN A 252 -3.98 -2.31 10.28
C ASN A 252 -5.28 -1.48 10.37
N GLY A 253 -6.25 -1.73 9.48
CA GLY A 253 -7.52 -1.00 9.43
C GLY A 253 -7.52 0.25 8.55
N TYR A 254 -6.39 0.67 8.00
CA TYR A 254 -6.26 1.83 7.11
C TYR A 254 -6.36 1.40 5.65
N ALA A 255 -7.22 2.07 4.89
CA ALA A 255 -7.50 1.75 3.51
C ALA A 255 -6.55 2.48 2.55
N ALA A 256 -6.16 1.75 1.51
CA ALA A 256 -5.75 2.31 0.23
C ALA A 256 -6.94 2.28 -0.74
N ASP A 257 -7.02 3.31 -1.57
CA ASP A 257 -7.95 3.47 -2.67
C ASP A 257 -7.16 3.98 -3.88
N LEU A 258 -7.16 3.20 -4.97
CA LEU A 258 -6.40 3.48 -6.18
C LEU A 258 -7.21 3.06 -7.40
N THR A 259 -7.28 3.96 -8.37
CA THR A 259 -7.84 3.66 -9.69
C THR A 259 -6.82 3.82 -10.80
N ARG A 260 -6.80 2.90 -11.76
CA ARG A 260 -6.03 3.02 -12.99
C ARG A 260 -6.89 2.63 -14.18
N THR A 261 -6.53 3.19 -15.32
CA THR A 261 -7.13 2.83 -16.61
C THR A 261 -6.01 2.58 -17.61
N TRP A 262 -6.16 1.52 -18.39
CA TRP A 262 -5.24 1.13 -19.44
C TRP A 262 -5.99 0.92 -20.75
N SER A 263 -5.34 1.27 -21.85
CA SER A 263 -5.75 0.87 -23.20
C SER A 263 -5.02 -0.42 -23.56
N ALA A 264 -5.70 -1.35 -24.24
CA ALA A 264 -5.09 -2.57 -24.75
C ALA A 264 -4.03 -2.27 -25.82
N LYS A 265 -4.28 -1.26 -26.67
CA LYS A 265 -3.34 -0.74 -27.68
C LYS A 265 -2.83 0.64 -27.28
N ASN A 266 -1.54 0.90 -27.47
CA ASN A 266 -0.91 2.16 -27.04
C ASN A 266 -0.98 3.28 -28.09
N ASP A 267 -1.38 2.95 -29.32
CA ASP A 267 -1.34 3.81 -30.50
C ASP A 267 -2.76 4.19 -30.99
N ASN A 268 -3.64 4.56 -30.06
CA ASN A 268 -4.98 5.02 -30.41
C ASN A 268 -5.39 6.28 -29.62
N ASP A 269 -6.47 6.91 -30.07
CA ASP A 269 -7.00 8.15 -29.47
C ASP A 269 -7.35 7.98 -27.98
N TYR A 270 -7.85 6.80 -27.59
CA TYR A 270 -8.22 6.51 -26.20
C TYR A 270 -6.98 6.41 -25.30
N ALA A 271 -5.90 5.76 -25.74
CA ALA A 271 -4.63 5.67 -25.03
C ALA A 271 -4.03 7.07 -24.80
N GLN A 272 -4.10 7.94 -25.82
CA GLN A 272 -3.67 9.32 -25.69
C GLN A 272 -4.55 10.11 -24.70
N LEU A 273 -5.87 9.90 -24.70
CA LEU A 273 -6.78 10.49 -23.73
C LEU A 273 -6.50 10.02 -22.30
N VAL A 274 -6.25 8.72 -22.08
CA VAL A 274 -5.84 8.17 -20.77
C VAL A 274 -4.57 8.85 -20.26
N LYS A 275 -3.55 8.97 -21.13
CA LYS A 275 -2.30 9.67 -20.80
C LYS A 275 -2.56 11.13 -20.43
N ASP A 276 -3.36 11.84 -21.20
CA ASP A 276 -3.62 13.26 -20.97
C ASP A 276 -4.46 13.51 -19.71
N VAL A 277 -5.40 12.62 -19.36
CA VAL A 277 -6.10 12.64 -18.07
C VAL A 277 -5.13 12.43 -16.91
N ASN A 278 -4.16 11.50 -17.03
CA ASN A 278 -3.14 11.29 -16.01
C ASN A 278 -2.26 12.55 -15.83
N ASP A 279 -1.84 13.17 -16.94
CA ASP A 279 -0.98 14.34 -16.91
C ASP A 279 -1.71 15.53 -16.25
N GLU A 280 -3.00 15.74 -16.56
CA GLU A 280 -3.81 16.77 -15.91
C GLU A 280 -4.10 16.47 -14.43
N GLN A 281 -4.27 15.19 -14.04
CA GLN A 281 -4.36 14.78 -12.64
C GLN A 281 -3.08 15.14 -11.87
N LEU A 282 -1.91 14.74 -12.39
CA LEU A 282 -0.62 15.03 -11.78
C LEU A 282 -0.36 16.53 -11.71
N ALA A 283 -0.74 17.29 -12.74
CA ALA A 283 -0.64 18.74 -12.77
C ALA A 283 -1.50 19.39 -11.68
N LEU A 284 -2.73 18.92 -11.45
CA LEU A 284 -3.57 19.40 -10.35
C LEU A 284 -2.94 19.04 -8.98
N ILE A 285 -2.53 17.78 -8.78
CA ILE A 285 -1.86 17.33 -7.55
C ILE A 285 -0.60 18.16 -7.27
N ALA A 286 0.08 18.64 -8.31
CA ALA A 286 1.24 19.51 -8.18
C ALA A 286 0.88 20.90 -7.59
N THR A 287 -0.33 21.42 -7.83
CA THR A 287 -0.78 22.74 -7.31
C THR A 287 -1.47 22.64 -5.94
N MET A 288 -1.83 21.44 -5.49
CA MET A 288 -2.49 21.24 -4.20
C MET A 288 -1.63 21.71 -3.01
N LYS A 289 -2.20 22.52 -2.12
CA LYS A 289 -1.52 22.98 -0.88
C LYS A 289 -2.52 23.29 0.23
N ALA A 290 -2.03 23.35 1.47
CA ALA A 290 -2.83 23.77 2.61
C ALA A 290 -3.33 25.22 2.44
N GLY A 291 -4.48 25.53 3.04
CA GLY A 291 -5.14 26.84 2.99
C GLY A 291 -6.02 27.07 1.77
N ILE A 292 -6.17 26.10 0.87
CA ILE A 292 -7.01 26.20 -0.34
C ILE A 292 -8.23 25.29 -0.20
N SER A 293 -9.38 25.74 -0.71
CA SER A 293 -10.61 24.95 -0.70
C SER A 293 -10.50 23.72 -1.60
N TYR A 294 -11.00 22.57 -1.14
CA TYR A 294 -11.12 21.38 -1.98
C TYR A 294 -12.08 21.60 -3.17
N VAL A 295 -13.11 22.43 -2.96
CA VAL A 295 -14.08 22.81 -4.00
C VAL A 295 -13.38 23.52 -5.17
N ASP A 296 -12.40 24.37 -4.88
CA ASP A 296 -11.65 25.09 -5.92
C ASP A 296 -10.85 24.12 -6.81
N TYR A 297 -10.30 23.05 -6.23
CA TYR A 297 -9.60 22.01 -7.01
C TYR A 297 -10.57 21.18 -7.85
N HIS A 298 -11.77 20.93 -7.36
CA HIS A 298 -12.82 20.29 -8.15
C HIS A 298 -13.21 21.13 -9.36
N ILE A 299 -13.47 22.43 -9.18
CA ILE A 299 -13.78 23.36 -10.28
C ILE A 299 -12.62 23.46 -11.27
N GLN A 300 -11.38 23.60 -10.77
CA GLN A 300 -10.18 23.60 -11.61
C GLN A 300 -10.07 22.34 -12.47
N PHE A 301 -10.54 21.19 -11.98
CA PHE A 301 -10.50 19.98 -12.78
C PHE A 301 -11.60 19.92 -13.84
N HIS A 302 -12.80 20.44 -13.58
CA HIS A 302 -13.78 20.64 -14.65
C HIS A 302 -13.24 21.53 -15.78
N GLN A 303 -12.45 22.57 -15.45
CA GLN A 303 -11.75 23.38 -16.47
C GLN A 303 -10.72 22.55 -17.26
N ARG A 304 -9.97 21.67 -16.59
CA ARG A 304 -9.03 20.75 -17.27
C ARG A 304 -9.77 19.73 -18.14
N ILE A 305 -10.92 19.25 -17.72
CA ILE A 305 -11.77 18.38 -18.54
C ILE A 305 -12.24 19.12 -19.79
N ALA A 306 -12.73 20.36 -19.66
CA ALA A 306 -13.13 21.15 -20.82
C ALA A 306 -11.97 21.27 -21.85
N LYS A 307 -10.75 21.55 -21.36
CA LYS A 307 -9.54 21.56 -22.19
C LYS A 307 -9.29 20.22 -22.88
N LEU A 308 -9.43 19.10 -22.18
CA LEU A 308 -9.26 17.76 -22.75
C LEU A 308 -10.35 17.42 -23.78
N LEU A 309 -11.62 17.69 -23.47
CA LEU A 309 -12.73 17.46 -24.40
C LEU A 309 -12.53 18.23 -25.71
N ARG A 310 -12.02 19.46 -25.64
CA ARG A 310 -11.65 20.26 -26.81
C ARG A 310 -10.42 19.70 -27.53
N LYS A 311 -9.34 19.40 -26.81
CA LYS A 311 -8.08 18.86 -27.37
C LYS A 311 -8.31 17.59 -28.18
N HIS A 312 -9.16 16.69 -27.66
CA HIS A 312 -9.49 15.41 -28.29
C HIS A 312 -10.68 15.50 -29.26
N GLN A 313 -11.18 16.71 -29.55
CA GLN A 313 -12.29 16.98 -30.46
C GLN A 313 -13.58 16.22 -30.10
N ILE A 314 -13.79 15.97 -28.81
CA ILE A 314 -15.03 15.40 -28.24
C ILE A 314 -16.10 16.49 -28.18
N ILE A 315 -15.69 17.71 -27.82
CA ILE A 315 -16.50 18.93 -27.93
C ILE A 315 -15.81 19.90 -28.89
N THR A 316 -16.56 20.47 -29.83
CA THR A 316 -16.06 21.40 -30.85
C THR A 316 -16.77 22.76 -30.78
N ASP A 317 -16.13 23.79 -31.35
CA ASP A 317 -16.73 25.11 -31.58
C ASP A 317 -17.30 25.81 -30.32
N MET A 318 -16.70 25.55 -29.15
CA MET A 318 -17.04 26.18 -27.88
C MET A 318 -15.77 26.43 -27.05
N SER A 319 -15.74 27.52 -26.26
CA SER A 319 -14.62 27.80 -25.35
C SER A 319 -14.68 26.94 -24.09
N GLU A 320 -13.54 26.73 -23.46
CA GLU A 320 -13.42 25.91 -22.24
C GLU A 320 -14.26 26.50 -21.09
N GLU A 321 -14.30 27.83 -20.98
CA GLU A 321 -15.09 28.55 -19.98
C GLU A 321 -16.59 28.33 -20.20
N ALA A 322 -17.06 28.43 -21.44
CA ALA A 322 -18.47 28.23 -21.79
C ALA A 322 -18.90 26.78 -21.54
N MET A 323 -18.02 25.79 -21.77
CA MET A 323 -18.28 24.39 -21.43
C MET A 323 -18.50 24.19 -19.93
N VAL A 324 -17.67 24.81 -19.09
CA VAL A 324 -17.81 24.71 -17.63
C VAL A 324 -19.03 25.46 -17.15
N GLU A 325 -19.28 26.69 -17.63
CA GLU A 325 -20.43 27.51 -17.24
C GLU A 325 -21.75 26.79 -17.51
N ASN A 326 -21.91 26.24 -18.72
CA ASN A 326 -23.11 25.55 -19.18
C ASN A 326 -23.14 24.05 -18.85
N ASP A 327 -22.18 23.55 -18.07
CA ASP A 327 -22.12 22.18 -17.56
C ASP A 327 -21.92 21.05 -18.60
N LEU A 328 -21.31 21.35 -19.74
CA LEU A 328 -20.99 20.32 -20.76
C LEU A 328 -19.94 19.31 -20.28
N THR A 329 -19.22 19.61 -19.19
CA THR A 329 -18.23 18.70 -18.60
C THR A 329 -18.85 17.70 -17.61
N GLY A 330 -20.00 18.04 -17.01
CA GLY A 330 -20.68 17.23 -16.00
C GLY A 330 -21.04 15.80 -16.47
N PRO A 331 -21.58 15.60 -17.69
CA PRO A 331 -21.87 14.27 -18.21
C PRO A 331 -20.66 13.35 -18.32
N PHE A 332 -19.47 13.92 -18.53
CA PHE A 332 -18.22 13.18 -18.64
C PHE A 332 -17.53 12.95 -17.29
N MET A 333 -17.79 13.79 -16.28
CA MET A 333 -17.33 13.60 -14.90
C MET A 333 -18.48 13.86 -13.92
N PRO A 334 -19.36 12.86 -13.72
CA PRO A 334 -20.57 13.03 -12.91
C PRO A 334 -20.34 12.88 -11.40
N HIS A 335 -19.11 12.73 -10.94
CA HIS A 335 -18.77 12.52 -9.53
C HIS A 335 -17.77 13.58 -9.03
N GLY A 336 -17.60 13.66 -7.70
CA GLY A 336 -16.59 14.53 -7.09
C GLY A 336 -15.16 14.13 -7.48
N ILE A 337 -14.21 15.07 -7.38
CA ILE A 337 -12.80 14.80 -7.72
C ILE A 337 -12.07 13.86 -6.74
N GLY A 338 -12.70 13.54 -5.63
CA GLY A 338 -12.19 12.60 -4.62
C GLY A 338 -12.77 12.91 -3.23
N HIS A 339 -12.15 12.37 -2.19
CA HIS A 339 -12.65 12.41 -0.82
C HIS A 339 -11.53 12.22 0.22
N PRO A 340 -11.81 12.50 1.51
CA PRO A 340 -10.92 12.08 2.60
C PRO A 340 -10.78 10.56 2.64
N LEU A 341 -9.59 10.08 2.98
CA LEU A 341 -9.26 8.64 3.07
C LEU A 341 -8.55 8.34 4.39
N GLY A 342 -8.81 7.18 4.99
CA GLY A 342 -8.18 6.75 6.24
C GLY A 342 -8.68 5.38 6.71
N LEU A 343 -9.21 5.31 7.93
CA LEU A 343 -9.83 4.10 8.49
C LEU A 343 -11.09 3.65 7.73
N GLN A 344 -11.68 4.56 6.97
CA GLN A 344 -12.77 4.31 6.04
C GLN A 344 -12.35 4.85 4.67
N VAL A 345 -12.84 4.23 3.59
CA VAL A 345 -12.54 4.61 2.20
C VAL A 345 -13.01 6.05 1.95
N HIS A 346 -14.32 6.27 2.05
CA HIS A 346 -14.89 7.60 2.22
C HIS A 346 -14.78 8.00 3.70
N ASP A 347 -13.60 8.50 4.11
CA ASP A 347 -13.37 8.87 5.51
C ASP A 347 -14.26 10.04 5.95
N VAL A 348 -14.48 10.11 7.25
CA VAL A 348 -15.43 11.02 7.88
C VAL A 348 -15.02 12.49 7.76
N ALA A 349 -15.94 13.38 8.14
CA ALA A 349 -15.70 14.81 8.28
C ALA A 349 -15.32 15.56 6.99
N GLY A 350 -15.57 15.03 5.80
CA GLY A 350 -15.33 15.74 4.53
C GLY A 350 -16.10 17.06 4.37
N PHE A 351 -17.20 17.24 5.10
CA PHE A 351 -18.04 18.44 5.07
C PHE A 351 -17.97 19.29 6.34
N MET A 352 -17.24 18.84 7.36
CA MET A 352 -17.19 19.54 8.66
C MET A 352 -16.22 20.73 8.59
N GLN A 353 -16.67 21.89 9.09
CA GLN A 353 -15.89 23.12 9.10
C GLN A 353 -15.14 23.33 10.44
N ASP A 354 -15.64 22.73 11.51
CA ASP A 354 -15.07 22.80 12.86
C ASP A 354 -15.35 21.52 13.68
N ASP A 355 -14.77 21.45 14.88
CA ASP A 355 -14.91 20.32 15.80
C ASP A 355 -16.26 20.25 16.54
N SER A 356 -17.19 21.17 16.23
CA SER A 356 -18.58 21.14 16.70
C SER A 356 -19.53 20.46 15.69
N GLY A 357 -19.02 20.11 14.51
CA GLY A 357 -19.79 19.44 13.46
C GLY A 357 -20.51 20.39 12.52
N THR A 358 -20.12 21.67 12.44
CA THR A 358 -20.67 22.62 11.46
C THR A 358 -20.51 22.05 10.04
N HIS A 359 -21.62 21.92 9.32
CA HIS A 359 -21.66 21.24 8.02
C HIS A 359 -21.76 22.26 6.87
N LEU A 360 -20.85 22.16 5.90
CA LEU A 360 -20.96 22.87 4.62
C LEU A 360 -21.27 21.85 3.52
N ALA A 361 -22.51 21.88 3.03
CA ALA A 361 -22.96 20.98 1.97
C ALA A 361 -22.18 21.21 0.65
N ALA A 362 -22.15 20.18 -0.19
CA ALA A 362 -21.63 20.31 -1.55
C ALA A 362 -22.39 21.40 -2.33
N PRO A 363 -21.72 22.14 -3.25
CA PRO A 363 -22.41 23.05 -4.15
C PRO A 363 -23.50 22.33 -4.94
N SER A 364 -24.65 22.96 -5.17
CA SER A 364 -25.79 22.35 -5.89
C SER A 364 -25.42 21.86 -7.29
N LYS A 365 -24.48 22.52 -7.96
CA LYS A 365 -23.92 22.12 -9.25
C LYS A 365 -23.14 20.79 -9.19
N TYR A 366 -22.57 20.47 -8.02
CA TYR A 366 -21.70 19.31 -7.82
C TYR A 366 -22.19 18.47 -6.64
N PRO A 367 -23.41 17.90 -6.71
CA PRO A 367 -24.07 17.27 -5.57
C PRO A 367 -23.34 16.03 -5.03
N TYR A 368 -22.49 15.41 -5.85
CA TYR A 368 -21.71 14.22 -5.50
C TYR A 368 -20.28 14.53 -5.01
N LEU A 369 -19.93 15.81 -4.81
CA LEU A 369 -18.67 16.19 -4.20
C LEU A 369 -18.65 15.76 -2.73
N ARG A 370 -17.63 14.99 -2.32
CA ARG A 370 -17.54 14.39 -0.97
C ARG A 370 -16.72 15.20 0.03
N CYS A 371 -16.19 16.36 -0.38
CA CYS A 371 -15.36 17.20 0.47
C CYS A 371 -15.54 18.68 0.15
N THR A 372 -15.80 19.49 1.16
CA THR A 372 -15.93 20.96 1.07
C THR A 372 -14.96 21.69 1.98
N ARG A 373 -14.00 20.96 2.57
CA ARG A 373 -13.03 21.52 3.50
C ARG A 373 -11.95 22.34 2.83
N VAL A 374 -11.46 23.32 3.58
CA VAL A 374 -10.14 23.92 3.34
C VAL A 374 -9.08 22.90 3.70
N LEU A 375 -8.14 22.68 2.78
CA LEU A 375 -7.07 21.71 2.98
C LEU A 375 -6.14 22.14 4.10
N GLN A 376 -5.78 21.21 4.98
CA GLN A 376 -4.85 21.43 6.07
C GLN A 376 -3.76 20.34 6.06
N PRO A 377 -2.60 20.60 6.67
CA PRO A 377 -1.56 19.58 6.83
C PRO A 377 -2.14 18.32 7.49
N ARG A 378 -1.55 17.16 7.18
CA ARG A 378 -1.95 15.83 7.70
C ARG A 378 -3.30 15.29 7.24
N MET A 379 -4.03 16.00 6.38
CA MET A 379 -5.13 15.41 5.64
C MET A 379 -4.62 14.50 4.53
N VAL A 380 -5.31 13.36 4.35
CA VAL A 380 -5.08 12.44 3.23
C VAL A 380 -6.35 12.35 2.43
N LEU A 381 -6.22 12.51 1.10
CA LEU A 381 -7.33 12.58 0.16
C LEU A 381 -7.04 11.69 -1.05
N THR A 382 -8.09 11.17 -1.68
CA THR A 382 -8.04 10.69 -3.06
C THR A 382 -8.13 11.86 -4.03
N ILE A 383 -7.49 11.72 -5.19
CA ILE A 383 -7.67 12.57 -6.36
C ILE A 383 -7.87 11.64 -7.55
N GLU A 384 -9.11 11.57 -8.01
CA GLU A 384 -9.62 10.51 -8.88
C GLU A 384 -10.47 11.04 -10.03
N PRO A 385 -9.96 12.00 -10.82
CA PRO A 385 -10.69 12.47 -11.98
C PRO A 385 -11.01 11.36 -12.98
N GLY A 386 -12.09 11.55 -13.72
CA GLY A 386 -12.49 10.64 -14.78
C GLY A 386 -13.16 11.32 -15.97
N ILE A 387 -13.19 10.60 -17.09
CA ILE A 387 -13.94 10.92 -18.31
C ILE A 387 -14.66 9.65 -18.73
N TYR A 388 -15.99 9.65 -18.73
CA TYR A 388 -16.81 8.49 -19.07
C TYR A 388 -17.75 8.77 -20.23
N PHE A 389 -18.08 7.72 -20.98
CA PHE A 389 -19.02 7.77 -22.10
C PHE A 389 -20.31 7.06 -21.73
N ILE A 390 -21.08 7.66 -20.81
CA ILE A 390 -22.29 7.07 -20.21
C ILE A 390 -23.53 7.53 -20.97
N GLU A 391 -24.24 6.62 -21.65
CA GLU A 391 -25.38 7.00 -22.49
C GLU A 391 -26.49 7.70 -21.71
N SER A 392 -26.81 7.27 -20.48
CA SER A 392 -27.87 7.91 -19.69
C SER A 392 -27.55 9.37 -19.33
N LEU A 393 -26.28 9.75 -19.30
CA LEU A 393 -25.84 11.13 -19.05
C LEU A 393 -25.68 11.93 -20.33
N LEU A 394 -25.32 11.28 -21.44
CA LEU A 394 -25.08 11.92 -22.73
C LEU A 394 -26.36 12.07 -23.57
N ALA A 395 -27.33 11.16 -23.44
CA ALA A 395 -28.56 11.17 -24.24
C ALA A 395 -29.34 12.50 -24.16
N PRO A 396 -29.50 13.15 -22.99
CA PRO A 396 -30.17 14.46 -22.92
C PRO A 396 -29.48 15.57 -23.72
N TRP A 397 -28.18 15.43 -24.01
CA TRP A 397 -27.39 16.42 -24.74
C TRP A 397 -27.47 16.27 -26.25
N ARG A 398 -28.07 15.19 -26.75
CA ARG A 398 -28.33 15.01 -28.19
C ARG A 398 -29.37 15.99 -28.72
N GLU A 399 -30.15 16.57 -27.83
CA GLU A 399 -31.17 17.57 -28.13
C GLU A 399 -30.73 18.96 -27.64
N GLY A 400 -31.43 20.00 -28.09
CA GLY A 400 -31.20 21.38 -27.62
C GLY A 400 -30.01 22.10 -28.27
N PRO A 401 -29.72 23.34 -27.83
CA PRO A 401 -28.82 24.26 -28.52
C PRO A 401 -27.35 23.85 -28.44
N PHE A 402 -26.97 23.02 -27.46
CA PHE A 402 -25.59 22.57 -27.26
C PHE A 402 -25.23 21.29 -28.03
N SER A 403 -26.21 20.54 -28.53
CA SER A 403 -25.99 19.26 -29.24
C SER A 403 -24.99 19.36 -30.39
N LYS A 404 -25.02 20.48 -31.13
CA LYS A 404 -24.10 20.75 -32.25
C LYS A 404 -22.62 20.80 -31.87
N HIS A 405 -22.31 21.03 -30.59
CA HIS A 405 -20.94 21.08 -30.08
C HIS A 405 -20.40 19.69 -29.72
N PHE A 406 -21.27 18.68 -29.54
CA PHE A 406 -20.84 17.32 -29.26
C PHE A 406 -20.46 16.63 -30.56
N ASN A 407 -19.21 16.18 -30.66
CA ASN A 407 -18.79 15.35 -31.76
C ASN A 407 -19.29 13.91 -31.54
N TRP A 408 -20.55 13.67 -31.88
CA TRP A 408 -21.21 12.38 -31.66
C TRP A 408 -20.48 11.23 -32.34
N GLN A 409 -19.91 11.44 -33.52
CA GLN A 409 -19.12 10.41 -34.20
C GLN A 409 -17.90 9.99 -33.37
N LYS A 410 -17.18 10.96 -32.78
CA LYS A 410 -16.03 10.69 -31.90
C LYS A 410 -16.47 10.02 -30.59
N ILE A 411 -17.58 10.47 -30.01
CA ILE A 411 -18.14 9.91 -28.78
C ILE A 411 -18.53 8.44 -28.98
N GLU A 412 -19.27 8.11 -30.07
CA GLU A 412 -19.63 6.72 -30.38
C GLU A 412 -18.40 5.84 -30.63
N ALA A 413 -17.32 6.39 -31.20
CA ALA A 413 -16.07 5.66 -31.39
C ALA A 413 -15.32 5.37 -30.08
N LEU A 414 -15.49 6.21 -29.04
CA LEU A 414 -14.85 6.05 -27.72
C LEU A 414 -15.71 5.26 -26.72
N LYS A 415 -17.03 5.19 -26.95
CA LYS A 415 -17.98 4.49 -26.08
C LYS A 415 -17.65 3.00 -25.83
N PRO A 416 -17.12 2.22 -26.81
CA PRO A 416 -16.67 0.85 -26.57
C PRO A 416 -15.54 0.69 -25.56
N PHE A 417 -14.82 1.78 -25.23
CA PHE A 417 -13.79 1.78 -24.18
C PHE A 417 -14.35 2.11 -22.79
N GLY A 418 -15.65 2.45 -22.70
CA GLY A 418 -16.37 2.74 -21.47
C GLY A 418 -16.02 4.10 -20.86
N GLY A 419 -14.89 4.19 -20.18
CA GLY A 419 -14.48 5.38 -19.46
C GLY A 419 -13.06 5.31 -18.92
N ILE A 420 -12.65 6.36 -18.22
CA ILE A 420 -11.31 6.55 -17.67
C ILE A 420 -11.48 7.07 -16.25
N ARG A 421 -10.78 6.48 -15.29
CA ARG A 421 -10.57 7.04 -13.95
C ARG A 421 -9.15 6.78 -13.48
N ILE A 422 -8.51 7.82 -12.96
CA ILE A 422 -7.14 7.73 -12.46
C ILE A 422 -7.12 8.26 -11.03
N GLY A 423 -7.07 7.36 -10.06
CA GLY A 423 -7.13 7.64 -8.62
C GLY A 423 -5.76 7.54 -7.96
N ARG A 424 -5.37 8.58 -7.21
CA ARG A 424 -4.15 8.56 -6.38
C ARG A 424 -4.46 9.06 -4.99
N GLN A 425 -3.75 8.52 -4.01
CA GLN A 425 -3.76 9.01 -2.64
C GLN A 425 -2.69 10.08 -2.47
N ARG A 426 -3.05 11.18 -1.81
CA ARG A 426 -2.14 12.27 -1.50
C ARG A 426 -2.06 12.50 -0.01
N GLY A 427 -0.89 12.27 0.59
CA GLY A 427 -0.57 12.61 1.98
C GLY A 427 -0.02 14.03 2.18
N ASP A 428 0.29 14.38 3.44
CA ASP A 428 0.81 15.69 3.87
C ASP A 428 2.01 16.14 3.00
N PRO A 429 1.98 17.34 2.38
CA PRO A 429 3.07 17.87 1.57
C PRO A 429 4.38 18.18 2.30
N ARG A 430 4.53 17.87 3.59
CA ARG A 430 5.82 17.98 4.28
C ARG A 430 6.86 17.03 3.68
N LYS A 431 7.70 17.63 2.83
CA LYS A 431 8.81 17.11 1.99
C LYS A 431 8.45 16.93 0.50
N ARG A 432 8.07 18.00 -0.18
CA ARG A 432 8.45 18.19 -1.59
C ARG A 432 9.75 19.01 -1.66
N ARG A 433 10.90 18.33 -1.84
CA ARG A 433 12.08 18.95 -2.47
C ARG A 433 11.92 18.86 -3.99
N GLY A 434 12.55 19.80 -4.69
CA GLY A 434 12.20 20.27 -6.03
C GLY A 434 12.16 19.23 -7.16
N LYS A 435 11.35 19.58 -8.17
CA LYS A 435 11.13 18.88 -9.44
C LYS A 435 12.39 18.76 -10.28
N HIS A 436 12.65 17.57 -10.82
CA HIS A 436 13.02 17.31 -12.22
C HIS A 436 12.95 15.79 -12.47
N ASP A 437 11.76 15.25 -12.76
CA ASP A 437 11.63 13.87 -13.27
C ASP A 437 11.73 13.89 -14.79
N ALA A 438 12.96 13.78 -15.29
CA ALA A 438 13.21 13.16 -16.59
C ALA A 438 13.19 11.64 -16.38
N GLY A 439 12.48 10.92 -17.25
CA GLY A 439 12.21 9.49 -17.11
C GLY A 439 13.47 8.68 -16.82
N PHE A 440 13.51 8.06 -15.64
CA PHE A 440 14.39 6.95 -15.33
C PHE A 440 13.56 5.91 -14.58
N LYS A 441 13.66 4.64 -15.00
CA LYS A 441 13.05 3.50 -14.30
C LYS A 441 13.59 3.48 -12.87
N THR A 442 12.78 3.85 -11.88
CA THR A 442 13.16 3.80 -10.47
C THR A 442 12.79 2.43 -9.87
N SER A 443 13.71 1.48 -9.94
CA SER A 443 13.82 0.49 -8.87
C SER A 443 14.56 1.18 -7.72
N VAL A 444 13.85 1.51 -6.63
CA VAL A 444 14.52 1.95 -5.40
C VAL A 444 15.30 0.74 -4.89
N MET A 445 16.61 0.69 -5.15
CA MET A 445 17.47 -0.40 -4.67
C MET A 445 17.73 -0.18 -3.18
N ASP A 446 16.91 -0.77 -2.33
CA ASP A 446 17.08 -0.79 -0.89
C ASP A 446 18.38 -1.53 -0.51
N SER A 447 19.10 -1.05 0.50
CA SER A 447 20.28 -1.75 1.02
C SER A 447 19.91 -3.16 1.52
N TRP A 448 20.66 -4.19 1.12
CA TRP A 448 20.43 -5.58 1.56
C TRP A 448 21.58 -6.10 2.45
N LEU A 449 21.37 -7.26 3.06
CA LEU A 449 22.39 -7.96 3.84
C LEU A 449 23.23 -8.86 2.93
N ILE A 450 24.54 -8.87 3.13
CA ILE A 450 25.48 -9.80 2.51
C ILE A 450 26.26 -10.54 3.59
N PRO A 451 26.83 -11.74 3.34
CA PRO A 451 27.66 -12.41 4.30
C PRO A 451 28.90 -11.57 4.67
N ALA A 452 29.22 -11.49 5.96
CA ALA A 452 30.42 -10.79 6.45
C ALA A 452 31.65 -11.71 6.51
N ALA A 453 31.42 -13.02 6.66
CA ALA A 453 32.43 -14.07 6.70
C ALA A 453 31.84 -15.39 6.19
N PRO A 454 32.65 -16.30 5.63
CA PRO A 454 32.17 -17.63 5.25
C PRO A 454 31.81 -18.47 6.49
N VAL A 455 30.87 -19.40 6.30
CA VAL A 455 30.43 -20.34 7.34
C VAL A 455 30.51 -21.76 6.83
N THR A 456 30.99 -22.67 7.67
CA THR A 456 31.02 -24.10 7.38
C THR A 456 30.33 -24.88 8.49
N VAL A 457 29.38 -25.74 8.11
CA VAL A 457 28.67 -26.64 9.01
C VAL A 457 28.84 -28.08 8.52
N VAL A 458 29.19 -28.99 9.41
CA VAL A 458 29.35 -30.42 9.11
C VAL A 458 28.30 -31.22 9.87
N GLU A 459 27.57 -32.06 9.15
CA GLU A 459 26.58 -32.97 9.72
C GLU A 459 26.79 -34.40 9.21
N GLU A 460 26.52 -35.38 10.06
CA GLU A 460 26.49 -36.80 9.67
C GLU A 460 25.07 -37.34 9.77
N ILE A 461 24.49 -37.76 8.64
CA ILE A 461 23.13 -38.26 8.53
C ILE A 461 23.17 -39.65 7.89
N LYS A 462 22.76 -40.68 8.63
CA LYS A 462 22.79 -42.08 8.18
C LYS A 462 24.15 -42.47 7.58
N LYS A 463 25.23 -42.20 8.30
CA LYS A 463 26.65 -42.40 7.89
C LYS A 463 27.13 -41.55 6.71
N SER A 464 26.25 -40.78 6.06
CA SER A 464 26.66 -39.84 5.02
C SER A 464 27.07 -38.52 5.67
N ARG A 465 28.23 -37.99 5.29
CA ARG A 465 28.74 -36.71 5.79
C ARG A 465 28.38 -35.60 4.81
N PHE A 466 27.72 -34.57 5.32
CA PHE A 466 27.34 -33.36 4.60
C PHE A 466 28.17 -32.19 5.14
N ILE A 467 28.81 -31.44 4.25
CA ILE A 467 29.58 -30.24 4.58
C ILE A 467 28.91 -29.08 3.85
N THR A 468 28.21 -28.22 4.57
CA THR A 468 27.56 -27.02 4.02
C THR A 468 28.51 -25.85 4.17
N LEU A 469 28.87 -25.22 3.04
CA LEU A 469 29.68 -24.01 2.99
C LEU A 469 28.84 -22.85 2.46
N LEU A 470 28.80 -21.74 3.18
CA LEU A 470 28.24 -20.46 2.75
C LEU A 470 29.35 -19.44 2.60
N ALA A 471 29.35 -18.67 1.51
CA ALA A 471 30.30 -17.58 1.30
C ALA A 471 29.66 -16.36 0.65
N HIS A 472 30.27 -15.19 0.88
CA HIS A 472 29.97 -13.96 0.14
C HIS A 472 30.52 -14.08 -1.28
N THR A 473 29.65 -13.94 -2.27
CA THR A 473 29.99 -14.02 -3.70
C THR A 473 29.22 -12.93 -4.45
N ASP A 474 29.92 -11.89 -4.86
CA ASP A 474 29.35 -10.76 -5.60
C ASP A 474 29.20 -11.13 -7.09
N GLY A 475 27.97 -11.43 -7.51
CA GLY A 475 27.65 -11.81 -8.88
C GLY A 475 27.88 -13.29 -9.23
N VAL A 476 27.34 -13.69 -10.38
CA VAL A 476 27.30 -15.09 -10.83
C VAL A 476 28.70 -15.67 -11.08
N ASP A 477 29.64 -14.86 -11.53
CA ASP A 477 31.01 -15.32 -11.78
C ASP A 477 31.76 -15.65 -10.49
N ALA A 478 31.58 -14.83 -9.44
CA ALA A 478 32.12 -15.12 -8.12
C ALA A 478 31.49 -16.38 -7.50
N ALA A 479 30.17 -16.56 -7.70
CA ALA A 479 29.47 -17.78 -7.28
C ALA A 479 30.07 -19.03 -7.93
N LYS A 480 30.27 -19.00 -9.26
CA LYS A 480 30.90 -20.11 -10.00
C LYS A 480 32.34 -20.36 -9.57
N ALA A 481 33.14 -19.31 -9.36
CA ALA A 481 34.52 -19.46 -8.90
C ALA A 481 34.60 -20.12 -7.51
N PHE A 482 33.68 -19.77 -6.60
CA PHE A 482 33.59 -20.41 -5.29
C PHE A 482 33.17 -21.88 -5.38
N VAL A 483 32.24 -22.22 -6.26
CA VAL A 483 31.88 -23.63 -6.52
C VAL A 483 33.09 -24.44 -6.97
N GLU A 484 33.88 -23.92 -7.91
CA GLU A 484 35.07 -24.60 -8.40
C GLU A 484 36.16 -24.72 -7.33
N SER A 485 36.32 -23.72 -6.45
CA SER A 485 37.27 -23.84 -5.33
C SER A 485 36.88 -24.94 -4.35
N VAL A 486 35.58 -25.07 -4.04
CA VAL A 486 35.08 -26.13 -3.15
C VAL A 486 35.22 -27.51 -3.82
N ARG A 487 35.01 -27.61 -5.13
CA ARG A 487 35.27 -28.84 -5.90
C ARG A 487 36.74 -29.27 -5.83
N ALA A 488 37.66 -28.31 -5.93
CA ALA A 488 39.09 -28.57 -5.83
C ALA A 488 39.53 -28.97 -4.40
N GLU A 489 38.90 -28.42 -3.36
CA GLU A 489 39.17 -28.77 -1.96
C GLU A 489 38.60 -30.15 -1.58
N HIS A 490 37.51 -30.56 -2.23
CA HIS A 490 36.83 -31.83 -2.00
C HIS A 490 36.74 -32.70 -3.27
N PRO A 491 37.87 -33.12 -3.86
CA PRO A 491 37.87 -33.82 -5.15
C PRO A 491 37.26 -35.24 -5.06
N ASP A 492 37.33 -35.87 -3.88
CA ASP A 492 36.81 -37.22 -3.65
C ASP A 492 35.31 -37.25 -3.31
N ALA A 493 34.65 -36.09 -3.23
CA ALA A 493 33.23 -36.04 -2.94
C ALA A 493 32.38 -36.45 -4.14
N ARG A 494 31.24 -37.10 -3.88
CA ARG A 494 30.38 -37.62 -4.94
C ARG A 494 29.48 -36.55 -5.55
N HIS A 495 29.09 -35.56 -4.75
CA HIS A 495 28.19 -34.49 -5.12
C HIS A 495 28.62 -33.19 -4.42
N HIS A 496 28.62 -32.10 -5.19
CA HIS A 496 28.77 -30.72 -4.78
C HIS A 496 27.51 -29.97 -5.21
N CYS A 497 26.41 -30.19 -4.49
CA CYS A 497 25.15 -29.51 -4.80
C CYS A 497 25.28 -28.02 -4.48
N VAL A 498 24.68 -27.18 -5.32
CA VAL A 498 24.89 -25.72 -5.26
C VAL A 498 23.57 -24.97 -5.28
N ALA A 499 23.56 -23.82 -4.63
CA ALA A 499 22.53 -22.80 -4.78
C ALA A 499 23.15 -21.42 -4.52
N TRP A 500 22.71 -20.39 -5.23
CA TRP A 500 23.14 -19.01 -4.98
C TRP A 500 22.04 -17.99 -5.24
N VAL A 501 22.14 -16.89 -4.50
CA VAL A 501 21.48 -15.61 -4.75
C VAL A 501 22.61 -14.64 -5.06
N ALA A 502 22.98 -14.51 -6.34
CA ALA A 502 24.21 -13.82 -6.73
C ALA A 502 24.09 -12.29 -6.76
N GLY A 503 22.87 -11.76 -6.74
CA GLY A 503 22.57 -10.33 -6.68
C GLY A 503 21.81 -9.93 -5.41
N ALA A 504 20.97 -8.90 -5.54
CA ALA A 504 20.06 -8.51 -4.47
C ALA A 504 19.03 -9.63 -4.17
N PRO A 505 18.53 -9.75 -2.93
CA PRO A 505 17.60 -10.83 -2.54
C PRO A 505 16.29 -10.88 -3.36
N ASP A 506 15.89 -9.76 -3.95
CA ASP A 506 14.71 -9.59 -4.79
C ASP A 506 15.01 -9.69 -6.30
N ASP A 507 16.28 -9.83 -6.69
CA ASP A 507 16.69 -9.99 -8.10
C ASP A 507 16.59 -11.44 -8.55
N SER A 508 15.40 -11.79 -9.05
CA SER A 508 15.11 -13.12 -9.60
C SER A 508 15.97 -13.52 -10.82
N GLN A 509 16.67 -12.58 -11.48
CA GLN A 509 17.50 -12.88 -12.65
C GLN A 509 18.87 -13.47 -12.29
N GLN A 510 19.26 -13.41 -11.01
CA GLN A 510 20.59 -13.85 -10.54
C GLN A 510 20.54 -15.04 -9.58
N LEU A 511 19.48 -15.84 -9.67
CA LEU A 511 19.34 -17.09 -8.93
C LEU A 511 19.93 -18.26 -9.72
N GLY A 512 20.53 -19.22 -9.02
CA GLY A 512 20.97 -20.47 -9.66
C GLY A 512 21.10 -21.60 -8.65
N PHE A 513 20.90 -22.83 -9.13
CA PHE A 513 21.06 -24.03 -8.33
C PHE A 513 21.38 -25.24 -9.22
N SER A 514 21.99 -26.27 -8.63
CA SER A 514 22.19 -27.58 -9.27
C SER A 514 22.17 -28.68 -8.22
N ASP A 515 21.50 -29.78 -8.55
CA ASP A 515 21.47 -31.00 -7.74
C ASP A 515 22.76 -31.84 -7.89
N ASP A 516 23.65 -31.50 -8.83
CA ASP A 516 24.96 -32.14 -9.04
C ASP A 516 24.94 -33.69 -9.02
N GLY A 517 23.99 -34.28 -9.72
CA GLY A 517 23.84 -35.74 -9.83
C GLY A 517 23.01 -36.41 -8.73
N GLU A 518 22.52 -35.66 -7.74
CA GLU A 518 21.42 -36.10 -6.87
C GLU A 518 20.11 -36.20 -7.67
N PRO A 519 19.10 -36.96 -7.19
CA PRO A 519 17.78 -36.99 -7.81
C PRO A 519 17.22 -35.57 -7.99
N ALA A 520 16.63 -35.31 -9.15
CA ALA A 520 16.16 -33.98 -9.54
C ALA A 520 15.25 -33.34 -8.47
N GLY A 521 15.58 -32.10 -8.09
CA GLY A 521 14.85 -31.31 -7.11
C GLY A 521 15.07 -31.70 -5.65
N THR A 522 16.02 -32.59 -5.33
CA THR A 522 16.24 -33.06 -3.95
C THR A 522 17.34 -32.32 -3.18
N ALA A 523 18.16 -31.51 -3.84
CA ALA A 523 19.27 -30.80 -3.22
C ALA A 523 19.25 -29.29 -3.53
N GLY A 524 19.52 -28.90 -4.78
CA GLY A 524 19.70 -27.50 -5.19
C GLY A 524 18.45 -26.64 -4.95
N LYS A 525 17.26 -27.16 -5.28
CA LYS A 525 16.00 -26.43 -5.07
C LYS A 525 15.68 -26.18 -3.58
N PRO A 526 15.76 -27.20 -2.69
CA PRO A 526 15.67 -26.99 -1.24
C PRO A 526 16.70 -26.00 -0.68
N MET A 527 17.95 -26.05 -1.15
CA MET A 527 19.00 -25.12 -0.73
C MET A 527 18.67 -23.68 -1.14
N LEU A 528 18.26 -23.46 -2.39
CA LEU A 528 17.89 -22.15 -2.90
C LEU A 528 16.70 -21.56 -2.13
N ALA A 529 15.70 -22.38 -1.79
CA ALA A 529 14.55 -21.93 -1.00
C ALA A 529 14.97 -21.37 0.38
N GLN A 530 15.98 -21.96 1.02
CA GLN A 530 16.53 -21.44 2.29
C GLN A 530 17.26 -20.11 2.10
N LEU A 531 18.07 -19.99 1.03
CA LEU A 531 18.77 -18.74 0.73
C LEU A 531 17.78 -17.60 0.44
N MET A 532 16.79 -17.84 -0.41
CA MET A 532 15.75 -16.85 -0.74
C MET A 532 14.95 -16.45 0.51
N GLY A 533 14.60 -17.41 1.38
CA GLY A 533 13.90 -17.15 2.63
C GLY A 533 14.71 -16.36 3.67
N SER A 534 16.03 -16.24 3.50
CA SER A 534 16.91 -15.55 4.46
C SER A 534 16.95 -14.02 4.29
N GLY A 535 16.60 -13.51 3.10
CA GLY A 535 16.75 -12.09 2.76
C GLY A 535 18.20 -11.62 2.61
N VAL A 536 19.17 -12.53 2.51
CA VAL A 536 20.60 -12.24 2.28
C VAL A 536 20.92 -12.39 0.79
N GLY A 537 21.59 -11.39 0.22
CA GLY A 537 22.04 -11.37 -1.17
C GLY A 537 23.55 -11.63 -1.29
N GLU A 538 24.03 -11.78 -2.52
CA GLU A 538 25.44 -12.13 -2.83
C GLU A 538 25.94 -13.33 -2.02
N ILE A 539 25.13 -14.38 -1.95
CA ILE A 539 25.43 -15.56 -1.14
C ILE A 539 25.38 -16.82 -1.99
N THR A 540 26.43 -17.64 -1.86
CA THR A 540 26.48 -18.97 -2.47
C THR A 540 26.59 -20.04 -1.40
N ALA A 541 25.79 -21.09 -1.55
CA ALA A 541 25.83 -22.32 -0.78
C ALA A 541 26.37 -23.47 -1.64
N VAL A 542 27.36 -24.19 -1.11
CA VAL A 542 27.82 -25.47 -1.66
C VAL A 542 27.69 -26.52 -0.57
N VAL A 543 26.98 -27.60 -0.84
CA VAL A 543 26.89 -28.74 0.07
C VAL A 543 27.63 -29.92 -0.53
N VAL A 544 28.75 -30.28 0.11
CA VAL A 544 29.58 -31.41 -0.27
C VAL A 544 29.09 -32.65 0.46
N ARG A 545 28.83 -33.72 -0.29
CA ARG A 545 28.36 -34.98 0.28
C ARG A 545 29.34 -36.13 0.05
N TYR A 546 29.72 -36.79 1.15
CA TYR A 546 30.39 -38.09 1.14
C TYR A 546 29.38 -39.18 1.49
N TYR A 547 29.19 -40.14 0.57
CA TYR A 547 28.18 -41.19 0.72
C TYR A 547 28.58 -42.25 1.75
N GLY A 548 27.71 -42.51 2.72
CA GLY A 548 27.96 -43.41 3.85
C GLY A 548 27.51 -44.87 3.69
N GLY A 549 27.07 -45.27 2.50
CA GLY A 549 26.57 -46.63 2.24
C GLY A 549 25.07 -46.86 2.52
N ILE A 550 24.34 -45.86 3.05
CA ILE A 550 22.90 -45.95 3.35
C ILE A 550 22.12 -44.90 2.55
N LEU A 551 21.04 -45.31 1.87
CA LEU A 551 20.16 -44.41 1.12
C LEU A 551 19.25 -43.60 2.05
N LEU A 552 19.17 -42.28 1.83
CA LEU A 552 18.32 -41.37 2.62
C LEU A 552 16.87 -41.28 2.11
N GLY A 553 16.61 -41.65 0.85
CA GLY A 553 15.33 -41.40 0.17
C GLY A 553 15.15 -39.92 -0.21
N THR A 554 14.24 -39.61 -1.13
CA THR A 554 14.05 -38.24 -1.69
C THR A 554 13.71 -37.22 -0.61
N GLY A 555 12.78 -37.52 0.29
CA GLY A 555 12.42 -36.63 1.41
C GLY A 555 13.54 -36.48 2.45
N GLY A 556 14.40 -37.49 2.60
CA GLY A 556 15.57 -37.42 3.48
C GLY A 556 16.66 -36.51 2.93
N LEU A 557 16.88 -36.52 1.60
CA LEU A 557 17.82 -35.63 0.93
C LEU A 557 17.36 -34.17 0.99
N VAL A 558 16.08 -33.90 0.70
CA VAL A 558 15.50 -32.56 0.80
C VAL A 558 15.70 -31.97 2.21
N LYS A 559 15.46 -32.78 3.25
CA LYS A 559 15.66 -32.36 4.65
C LYS A 559 17.15 -32.16 4.98
N ALA A 560 18.04 -32.99 4.48
CA ALA A 560 19.48 -32.87 4.73
C ALA A 560 20.06 -31.60 4.07
N TYR A 561 19.82 -31.40 2.78
CA TYR A 561 20.36 -30.26 2.02
C TYR A 561 19.74 -28.92 2.46
N GLY A 562 18.42 -28.86 2.62
CA GLY A 562 17.77 -27.65 3.15
C GLY A 562 18.10 -27.40 4.63
N GLY A 563 18.15 -28.45 5.44
CA GLY A 563 18.46 -28.36 6.87
C GLY A 563 19.86 -27.81 7.13
N GLY A 564 20.87 -28.34 6.42
CA GLY A 564 22.26 -27.89 6.55
C GLY A 564 22.43 -26.42 6.17
N VAL A 565 21.80 -25.96 5.09
CA VAL A 565 21.80 -24.53 4.71
C VAL A 565 21.10 -23.67 5.76
N ASN A 566 19.96 -24.11 6.31
CA ASN A 566 19.29 -23.38 7.39
C ASN A 566 20.18 -23.24 8.64
N GLN A 567 20.88 -24.32 9.02
CA GLN A 567 21.79 -24.30 10.17
C GLN A 567 22.99 -23.38 9.94
N ALA A 568 23.56 -23.39 8.72
CA ALA A 568 24.66 -22.49 8.36
C ALA A 568 24.20 -21.02 8.33
N LEU A 569 22.99 -20.73 7.83
CA LEU A 569 22.41 -19.39 7.85
C LEU A 569 22.21 -18.83 9.26
N ARG A 570 21.85 -19.67 10.24
CA ARG A 570 21.73 -19.26 11.65
C ARG A 570 23.06 -18.84 12.28
N GLN A 571 24.18 -19.29 11.73
CA GLN A 571 25.54 -18.95 12.18
C GLN A 571 26.16 -17.83 11.33
N LEU A 572 25.47 -17.36 10.28
CA LEU A 572 25.99 -16.40 9.33
C LEU A 572 26.01 -14.99 9.92
N ALA A 573 27.22 -14.45 10.13
CA ALA A 573 27.39 -13.03 10.35
C ALA A 573 27.12 -12.27 9.04
N THR A 574 26.33 -11.20 9.10
CA THR A 574 25.96 -10.40 7.93
C THR A 574 26.39 -8.94 8.10
N GLN A 575 26.63 -8.28 6.97
CA GLN A 575 26.87 -6.84 6.89
C GLN A 575 25.93 -6.22 5.85
N ARG A 576 25.65 -4.91 5.99
CA ARG A 576 24.75 -4.20 5.08
C ARG A 576 25.51 -3.69 3.86
N LYS A 577 25.10 -4.08 2.65
CA LYS A 577 25.58 -3.52 1.39
C LYS A 577 24.65 -2.40 0.95
N THR A 578 25.22 -1.25 0.61
CA THR A 578 24.50 -0.14 0.00
C THR A 578 24.97 -0.01 -1.45
N PRO A 579 24.10 -0.24 -2.45
CA PRO A 579 24.47 -0.02 -3.83
C PRO A 579 24.82 1.45 -4.06
N LEU A 580 25.97 1.69 -4.71
CA LEU A 580 26.39 3.03 -5.13
C LEU A 580 25.92 3.26 -6.57
N THR A 581 25.30 4.40 -6.81
CA THR A 581 24.96 4.87 -8.15
C THR A 581 26.15 5.63 -8.72
N GLU A 582 26.55 5.32 -9.96
CA GLU A 582 27.53 6.12 -10.67
C GLU A 582 26.96 7.50 -11.01
N TYR A 583 27.76 8.54 -10.81
CA TYR A 583 27.45 9.90 -11.24
C TYR A 583 28.64 10.49 -12.01
N THR A 584 28.33 11.43 -12.90
CA THR A 584 29.31 12.31 -13.53
C THR A 584 28.95 13.74 -13.16
N LEU A 585 29.92 14.48 -12.63
CA LEU A 585 29.77 15.86 -12.20
C LEU A 585 30.74 16.73 -13.00
N GLN A 586 30.27 17.82 -13.57
CA GLN A 586 31.11 18.81 -14.25
C GLN A 586 31.11 20.10 -13.42
N CYS A 587 32.28 20.67 -13.15
CA CYS A 587 32.42 21.85 -12.31
C CYS A 587 33.58 22.74 -12.74
N GLU A 588 33.58 23.99 -12.29
CA GLU A 588 34.71 24.89 -12.47
C GLU A 588 35.83 24.61 -11.46
N TYR A 589 37.08 24.96 -11.79
CA TYR A 589 38.24 24.71 -10.93
C TYR A 589 38.09 25.32 -9.51
N GLY A 590 37.45 26.48 -9.39
CA GLY A 590 37.21 27.12 -8.09
C GLY A 590 36.21 26.38 -7.19
N GLN A 591 35.42 25.47 -7.76
CA GLN A 591 34.39 24.69 -7.04
C GLN A 591 34.88 23.30 -6.64
N LEU A 592 35.97 22.82 -7.27
CA LEU A 592 36.49 21.47 -7.10
C LEU A 592 36.71 21.09 -5.64
N ALA A 593 37.41 21.94 -4.87
CA ALA A 593 37.71 21.66 -3.47
C ALA A 593 36.44 21.55 -2.60
N GLY A 594 35.41 22.36 -2.90
CA GLY A 594 34.12 22.30 -2.20
C GLY A 594 33.34 21.03 -2.56
N ILE A 595 33.40 20.61 -3.82
CA ILE A 595 32.77 19.38 -4.29
C ILE A 595 33.46 18.15 -3.69
N GLU A 596 34.79 18.08 -3.71
CA GLU A 596 35.55 16.98 -3.10
C GLU A 596 35.25 16.85 -1.60
N ALA A 597 35.16 17.97 -0.88
CA ALA A 597 34.78 17.97 0.54
C ALA A 597 33.34 17.47 0.75
N LEU A 598 32.39 17.87 -0.10
CA LEU A 598 31.01 17.38 -0.06
C LEU A 598 30.92 15.89 -0.39
N LEU A 599 31.66 15.42 -1.39
CA LEU A 599 31.72 14.00 -1.76
C LEU A 599 32.23 13.16 -0.58
N GLY A 600 33.28 13.61 0.10
CA GLY A 600 33.79 12.96 1.31
C GLY A 600 32.75 12.91 2.44
N GLN A 601 32.00 13.99 2.68
CA GLN A 601 30.95 14.03 3.71
C GLN A 601 29.82 13.01 3.51
N PHE A 602 29.53 12.65 2.27
CA PHE A 602 28.44 11.74 1.93
C PHE A 602 28.92 10.33 1.52
N ALA A 603 30.15 9.99 1.89
CA ALA A 603 30.81 8.72 1.56
C ALA A 603 30.84 8.42 0.04
N GLY A 604 30.84 9.47 -0.79
CA GLY A 604 31.04 9.36 -2.23
C GLY A 604 32.51 9.11 -2.56
N LYS A 605 32.77 8.25 -3.54
CA LYS A 605 34.12 7.99 -4.05
C LYS A 605 34.28 8.63 -5.42
N ILE A 606 35.39 9.32 -5.64
CA ILE A 606 35.81 9.74 -6.98
C ILE A 606 36.54 8.57 -7.61
N VAL A 607 36.06 8.14 -8.77
CA VAL A 607 36.62 7.04 -9.57
C VAL A 607 37.60 7.59 -10.59
N SER A 608 37.30 8.74 -11.20
CA SER A 608 38.23 9.43 -12.11
C SER A 608 37.97 10.93 -12.19
N SER A 609 39.01 11.68 -12.57
CA SER A 609 38.96 13.13 -12.74
C SER A 609 39.62 13.51 -14.06
N ASP A 610 38.93 14.30 -14.88
CA ASP A 610 39.42 14.85 -16.15
C ASP A 610 39.42 16.39 -16.08
N TYR A 611 40.59 16.99 -16.32
CA TYR A 611 40.83 18.42 -16.13
C TYR A 611 41.01 19.09 -17.50
N GLN A 612 39.96 19.73 -18.00
CA GLN A 612 39.96 20.44 -19.28
C GLN A 612 39.50 21.90 -19.09
N ALA A 613 38.71 22.48 -19.99
CA ALA A 613 38.13 23.82 -19.79
C ALA A 613 37.27 23.91 -18.51
N SER A 614 36.72 22.77 -18.07
CA SER A 614 36.09 22.53 -16.77
C SER A 614 36.56 21.17 -16.22
N VAL A 615 36.41 20.94 -14.93
CA VAL A 615 36.77 19.66 -14.28
C VAL A 615 35.57 18.71 -14.34
N ARG A 616 35.77 17.51 -14.88
CA ARG A 616 34.78 16.44 -14.90
C ARG A 616 35.20 15.33 -13.93
N LEU A 617 34.38 15.08 -12.92
CA LEU A 617 34.55 14.02 -11.94
C LEU A 617 33.57 12.90 -12.23
N ARG A 618 34.06 11.66 -12.31
CA ARG A 618 33.22 10.46 -12.28
C ARG A 618 33.36 9.80 -10.93
N GLY A 619 32.25 9.47 -10.28
CA GLY A 619 32.27 8.88 -8.95
C GLY A 619 31.10 7.95 -8.69
N GLY A 620 31.13 7.28 -7.54
CA GLY A 620 30.03 6.45 -7.03
C GLY A 620 29.61 6.90 -5.64
N ALA A 621 28.32 7.13 -5.43
CA ALA A 621 27.76 7.45 -4.11
C ALA A 621 26.37 6.80 -3.97
N SER A 622 25.87 6.61 -2.75
CA SER A 622 24.50 6.10 -2.57
C SER A 622 23.50 7.05 -3.25
N PHE A 623 22.38 6.55 -3.77
CA PHE A 623 21.39 7.39 -4.46
C PHE A 623 20.98 8.63 -3.64
N CYS A 624 20.76 8.45 -2.33
CA CYS A 624 20.40 9.52 -1.41
C CYS A 624 21.56 10.53 -1.19
N SER A 625 22.81 10.05 -1.22
CA SER A 625 24.01 10.89 -1.21
C SER A 625 24.15 11.70 -2.50
N CYS A 626 23.92 11.09 -3.67
CA CYS A 626 23.97 11.76 -4.98
C CYS A 626 22.99 12.94 -5.04
N GLU A 627 21.74 12.74 -4.60
CA GLU A 627 20.75 13.83 -4.55
C GLU A 627 21.20 14.96 -3.63
N CYS A 628 21.77 14.65 -2.45
CA CYS A 628 22.22 15.67 -1.50
C CYS A 628 23.44 16.44 -2.00
N ILE A 629 24.38 15.77 -2.68
CA ILE A 629 25.54 16.39 -3.32
C ILE A 629 25.05 17.33 -4.41
N PHE A 630 24.21 16.85 -5.33
CA PHE A 630 23.66 17.64 -6.44
C PHE A 630 22.90 18.89 -5.95
N HIS A 631 22.14 18.76 -4.86
CA HIS A 631 21.40 19.89 -4.27
C HIS A 631 22.28 20.92 -3.59
N LYS A 632 23.39 20.50 -2.95
CA LYS A 632 24.32 21.41 -2.26
C LYS A 632 25.31 22.08 -3.20
N THR A 633 25.62 21.46 -4.34
CA THR A 633 26.48 22.05 -5.37
C THR A 633 25.72 22.95 -6.34
N GLY A 634 24.38 23.03 -6.27
CA GLY A 634 23.61 24.01 -7.04
C GLY A 634 23.23 23.60 -8.47
N GLY A 635 23.21 22.29 -8.77
CA GLY A 635 22.81 21.76 -10.09
C GLY A 635 23.76 22.20 -11.21
N PHE A 636 24.83 21.44 -11.40
CA PHE A 636 25.72 21.55 -12.56
C PHE A 636 25.57 20.33 -13.47
#